data_AF-A0A919L5D5-F1
#
_entry.id   AF-A0A919L5D5-F1
#
_cell.length_a   1.000
_cell.length_b   1.000
_cell.length_c   1.000
_cell.angle_alpha   90.00
_cell.angle_beta   90.00
_cell.angle_gamma   90.00
#
_symmetry.space_group_name_H-M   'P 1'
#
loop_
_entity.id
_entity.type
_entity.pdbx_description
1 polymer ?
#
loop_
_entity_poly.entity_id
_entity_poly.type
_entity_poly.pdbx_seq_one_letter_code
_entity_poly.pdbx_strand_id
1 'polypeptide(L)'
;MGPGAGSTAQVRLGMVRVGLWLIAAVLVVRQVVAVQLQPPGERLTDLETWIGPEGVLHVNGSLYDADQFTGTPFAGLVLKPLSASAENALGLAWTFGTLLLVVLLGTVAARALPHPVSRRTSLLAAPVAICLLMLSLPVRNALYLGQTSIIPVLLVLLGCFTVRGQRAGGLLIGTAAALQPAVLLFTVLLWCTKRRRAAVSTGATFAACTALAWAAMPRDSWTYWVHHLAGVGLGASPDSLGNQSLHGALLRLGCTGPLEVALFLTLGALVVCLALPRAVRYARDGQLLLAVAVTGCVAVAVSPTTWQHQLLWVLLALTGRVGRRTADRYLWPVAVVLVMTLPAHMLLPNKSFLFPLRDNAVLIAALAAACAVPFLSRTSPYFQTPVPTEYAPAVRSRWRHVPLLPFWRRVVTRPNLLLELLLIRVCYSCYDYVREAARGGRAAAERHGLWVHSAERALGIDIEHWANHTVVGVPWARGFFDFYYESFHFGVPLTVLGVLYVRRPVDFRWARTSLGLATLLALLGFWLFPLAPPRLMPTLGFVDTVHGVQDFSKPDYGVLTAVTNQYAAMPSLHFGWALWCGIMIAIMAPRWWMKALGALHPLFTVCSIVVTGNHWVLDAVGGALVVGTGFGLTYLLSGPRSTHPVEGAAGRARGAGGVLAAAGVGGATEAAGTSDTVRGPATRPAGAPVPEGPATAVQAAPAPAPEAVGEPAANPPAPPARAAPAEGSVTSARTPSAPEPRSSPPR
;
A
#
# COMPACT_ATOMS: atom_id res chain seq x y z
N MET A 1 17.65 28.33 -29.07
CA MET A 1 17.68 27.18 -28.12
C MET A 1 18.87 26.30 -28.49
N GLY A 2 19.68 25.84 -27.53
CA GLY A 2 20.92 25.10 -27.83
C GLY A 2 20.70 23.60 -28.14
N PRO A 3 21.38 23.02 -29.15
CA PRO A 3 21.09 21.65 -29.63
C PRO A 3 21.43 20.53 -28.63
N GLY A 4 22.39 20.71 -27.71
CA GLY A 4 22.86 19.66 -26.79
C GLY A 4 21.85 19.20 -25.73
N ALA A 5 20.79 19.96 -25.47
CA ALA A 5 19.75 19.57 -24.51
C ALA A 5 18.84 18.44 -25.03
N GLY A 6 18.71 18.31 -26.36
CA GLY A 6 17.86 17.30 -26.98
C GLY A 6 18.48 15.89 -26.95
N SER A 7 19.75 15.78 -27.32
CA SER A 7 20.48 14.50 -27.38
C SER A 7 20.63 13.88 -25.98
N THR A 8 21.09 14.65 -25.00
CA THR A 8 21.28 14.19 -23.61
C THR A 8 19.99 13.67 -22.97
N ALA A 9 18.84 14.31 -23.25
CA ALA A 9 17.53 13.82 -22.80
C ALA A 9 17.09 12.52 -23.49
N GLN A 10 17.46 12.31 -24.76
CA GLN A 10 17.18 11.08 -25.49
C GLN A 10 18.09 9.92 -25.05
N VAL A 11 19.39 10.16 -24.84
CA VAL A 11 20.33 9.16 -24.30
C VAL A 11 19.90 8.70 -22.91
N ARG A 12 19.50 9.62 -22.01
CA ARG A 12 18.94 9.26 -20.70
C ARG A 12 17.67 8.41 -20.80
N LEU A 13 16.77 8.70 -21.75
CA LEU A 13 15.58 7.88 -21.99
C LEU A 13 15.94 6.49 -22.54
N GLY A 14 16.98 6.40 -23.38
CA GLY A 14 17.56 5.15 -23.86
C GLY A 14 18.10 4.29 -22.71
N MET A 15 18.95 4.85 -21.86
CA MET A 15 19.50 4.16 -20.68
C MET A 15 18.40 3.66 -19.73
N VAL A 16 17.39 4.49 -19.44
CA VAL A 16 16.24 4.07 -18.61
C VAL A 16 15.43 2.95 -19.27
N ARG A 17 15.23 2.99 -20.59
CA ARG A 17 14.58 1.91 -21.34
C ARG A 17 15.39 0.61 -21.26
N VAL A 18 16.70 0.66 -21.48
CA VAL A 18 17.60 -0.51 -21.40
C VAL A 18 17.61 -1.09 -19.98
N GLY A 19 17.75 -0.25 -18.94
CA GLY A 19 17.69 -0.69 -17.54
C GLY A 19 16.37 -1.37 -17.17
N LEU A 20 15.23 -0.89 -17.67
CA LEU A 20 13.94 -1.55 -17.45
C LEU A 20 13.81 -2.90 -18.19
N TRP A 21 14.41 -3.05 -19.37
CA TRP A 21 14.47 -4.36 -20.04
C TRP A 21 15.46 -5.32 -19.36
N LEU A 22 16.56 -4.81 -18.80
CA LEU A 22 17.47 -5.59 -17.96
C LEU A 22 16.75 -6.09 -16.69
N ILE A 23 15.99 -5.23 -16.01
CA ILE A 23 15.16 -5.63 -14.85
C ILE A 23 14.12 -6.67 -15.26
N ALA A 24 13.46 -6.51 -16.42
CA ALA A 24 12.53 -7.52 -16.93
C ALA A 24 13.21 -8.88 -17.19
N ALA A 25 14.42 -8.89 -17.76
CA ALA A 25 15.20 -10.10 -17.97
C ALA A 25 15.66 -10.76 -16.65
N VAL A 26 16.14 -9.97 -15.68
CA VAL A 26 16.49 -10.46 -14.33
C VAL A 26 15.27 -11.03 -13.61
N LEU A 27 14.09 -10.43 -13.76
CA LEU A 27 12.85 -10.98 -13.22
C LEU A 27 12.43 -12.29 -13.91
N VAL A 28 12.60 -12.42 -15.23
CA VAL A 28 12.40 -13.68 -15.96
C VAL A 28 13.33 -14.77 -15.44
N VAL A 29 14.63 -14.51 -15.34
CA VAL A 29 15.62 -15.46 -14.80
C VAL A 29 15.28 -15.83 -13.35
N ARG A 30 14.93 -14.85 -12.51
CA ARG A 30 14.50 -15.10 -11.13
C ARG A 30 13.29 -16.03 -11.07
N GLN A 31 12.28 -15.86 -11.93
CA GLN A 31 11.10 -16.72 -11.92
C GLN A 31 11.41 -18.14 -12.40
N VAL A 32 12.25 -18.31 -13.44
CA VAL A 32 12.71 -19.65 -13.86
C VAL A 32 13.45 -20.33 -12.72
N VAL A 33 14.42 -19.65 -12.09
CA VAL A 33 15.18 -20.19 -10.96
C VAL A 33 14.27 -20.50 -9.76
N ALA A 34 13.30 -19.65 -9.45
CA ALA A 34 12.37 -19.85 -8.33
C ALA A 34 11.43 -21.05 -8.53
N VAL A 35 11.06 -21.40 -9.76
CA VAL A 35 10.27 -22.61 -10.07
C VAL A 35 11.14 -23.86 -10.12
N GLN A 36 12.38 -23.76 -10.61
CA GLN A 36 13.29 -24.91 -10.75
C GLN A 36 14.05 -25.28 -9.46
N LEU A 37 14.14 -24.38 -8.48
CA LEU A 37 14.68 -24.68 -7.14
C LEU A 37 13.68 -25.35 -6.20
N GLN A 38 12.39 -25.44 -6.57
CA GLN A 38 11.40 -26.15 -5.76
C GLN A 38 11.52 -27.67 -5.97
N PRO A 39 11.27 -28.49 -4.92
CA PRO A 39 11.19 -29.93 -5.06
C PRO A 39 10.18 -30.39 -6.13
N PRO A 40 10.42 -31.51 -6.82
CA PRO A 40 9.35 -32.25 -7.51
C PRO A 40 8.23 -32.59 -6.50
N GLY A 41 6.96 -32.39 -6.87
CA GLY A 41 5.82 -32.48 -5.94
C GLY A 41 5.41 -31.16 -5.29
N GLU A 42 6.29 -30.15 -5.26
CA GLU A 42 5.99 -28.81 -4.72
C GLU A 42 5.92 -27.72 -5.80
N ARG A 43 6.06 -28.09 -7.08
CA ARG A 43 6.18 -27.16 -8.21
C ARG A 43 5.14 -27.47 -9.27
N LEU A 44 4.48 -26.44 -9.81
CA LEU A 44 3.39 -26.61 -10.78
C LEU A 44 2.28 -27.54 -10.24
N THR A 45 1.93 -27.41 -8.95
CA THR A 45 1.08 -28.37 -8.21
C THR A 45 -0.21 -28.74 -8.93
N ASP A 46 -0.96 -27.76 -9.44
CA ASP A 46 -2.27 -27.95 -10.09
C ASP A 46 -2.15 -28.54 -11.51
N LEU A 47 -0.92 -28.68 -12.00
CA LEU A 47 -0.52 -29.32 -13.25
C LEU A 47 0.11 -30.70 -12.98
N GLU A 48 0.83 -30.87 -11.87
CA GLU A 48 1.29 -32.18 -11.39
C GLU A 48 0.09 -33.07 -10.99
N THR A 49 -1.06 -32.54 -10.56
CA THR A 49 -2.30 -33.34 -10.35
C THR A 49 -2.84 -34.05 -11.60
N TRP A 50 -2.40 -33.67 -12.81
CA TRP A 50 -2.77 -34.35 -14.06
C TRP A 50 -1.96 -35.63 -14.29
N ILE A 51 -0.88 -35.81 -13.53
CA ILE A 51 0.20 -36.76 -13.75
C ILE A 51 0.34 -37.60 -12.48
N GLY A 52 0.33 -38.92 -12.60
CA GLY A 52 0.54 -39.80 -11.45
C GLY A 52 1.95 -39.67 -10.85
N PRO A 53 2.19 -40.17 -9.63
CA PRO A 53 3.51 -40.11 -8.99
C PRO A 53 4.64 -40.79 -9.79
N GLU A 54 4.28 -41.71 -10.71
CA GLU A 54 5.18 -42.37 -11.67
C GLU A 54 5.46 -41.55 -12.95
N GLY A 55 4.98 -40.30 -13.05
CA GLY A 55 5.08 -39.49 -14.26
C GLY A 55 4.07 -39.83 -15.38
N VAL A 56 3.25 -40.87 -15.19
CA VAL A 56 2.24 -41.34 -16.16
C VAL A 56 0.92 -40.58 -16.00
N LEU A 57 0.36 -40.08 -17.09
CA LEU A 57 -0.93 -39.34 -17.09
C LEU A 57 -2.09 -40.16 -16.46
N HIS A 58 -2.90 -39.53 -15.59
CA HIS A 58 -4.10 -40.16 -14.99
C HIS A 58 -5.28 -40.23 -15.98
N VAL A 59 -5.17 -41.05 -17.02
CA VAL A 59 -6.10 -41.03 -18.18
C VAL A 59 -7.50 -41.59 -17.89
N ASN A 60 -7.64 -42.41 -16.83
CA ASN A 60 -8.79 -43.31 -16.63
C ASN A 60 -9.84 -42.84 -15.59
N GLY A 61 -9.66 -41.66 -14.98
CA GLY A 61 -10.61 -41.04 -14.05
C GLY A 61 -11.32 -39.81 -14.62
N SER A 62 -12.24 -39.20 -13.85
CA SER A 62 -12.78 -37.86 -14.14
C SER A 62 -11.83 -36.77 -13.62
N LEU A 63 -11.84 -35.60 -14.26
CA LEU A 63 -10.99 -34.46 -13.88
C LEU A 63 -11.21 -33.96 -12.44
N TYR A 64 -12.33 -34.33 -11.82
CA TYR A 64 -12.73 -33.83 -10.51
C TYR A 64 -12.71 -34.90 -9.42
N ASP A 65 -12.27 -36.14 -9.70
CA ASP A 65 -12.28 -37.24 -8.71
C ASP A 65 -11.34 -36.99 -7.51
N ALA A 66 -10.43 -36.02 -7.62
CA ALA A 66 -9.56 -35.54 -6.55
C ALA A 66 -9.91 -34.13 -6.02
N ASP A 67 -11.00 -33.52 -6.52
CA ASP A 67 -11.49 -32.13 -6.31
C ASP A 67 -10.49 -30.97 -6.53
N GLN A 68 -9.20 -31.24 -6.72
CA GLN A 68 -8.14 -30.23 -6.82
C GLN A 68 -8.16 -29.41 -8.11
N PHE A 69 -8.74 -29.93 -9.21
CA PHE A 69 -8.82 -29.17 -10.47
C PHE A 69 -9.95 -28.13 -10.44
N THR A 70 -9.58 -26.86 -10.56
CA THR A 70 -10.48 -25.69 -10.45
C THR A 70 -10.89 -25.08 -11.80
N GLY A 71 -10.43 -25.62 -12.93
CA GLY A 71 -10.74 -25.13 -14.27
C GLY A 71 -12.08 -25.65 -14.80
N THR A 72 -12.45 -25.25 -16.02
CA THR A 72 -13.64 -25.76 -16.70
C THR A 72 -13.37 -27.10 -17.41
N PRO A 73 -14.42 -27.90 -17.73
CA PRO A 73 -14.29 -29.08 -18.58
C PRO A 73 -13.70 -28.75 -19.96
N PHE A 74 -13.97 -27.56 -20.50
CA PHE A 74 -13.36 -27.09 -21.74
C PHE A 74 -11.86 -26.77 -21.58
N ALA A 75 -11.46 -26.17 -20.45
CA ALA A 75 -10.04 -25.98 -20.16
C ALA A 75 -9.32 -27.33 -20.04
N GLY A 76 -9.91 -28.31 -19.37
CA GLY A 76 -9.36 -29.66 -19.28
C GLY A 76 -9.23 -30.38 -20.63
N LEU A 77 -10.25 -30.25 -21.49
CA LEU A 77 -10.20 -30.78 -22.87
C LEU A 77 -9.08 -30.15 -23.70
N VAL A 78 -8.80 -28.84 -23.52
CA VAL A 78 -7.70 -28.13 -24.20
C VAL A 78 -6.32 -28.51 -23.63
N LEU A 79 -6.25 -28.91 -22.36
CA LEU A 79 -5.00 -29.30 -21.69
C LEU A 79 -4.62 -30.78 -21.86
N LYS A 80 -5.60 -31.68 -21.99
CA LYS A 80 -5.37 -33.13 -22.12
C LYS A 80 -4.39 -33.55 -23.24
N PRO A 81 -4.30 -32.88 -24.41
CA PRO A 81 -3.27 -33.17 -25.41
C PRO A 81 -1.87 -32.65 -25.04
N LEU A 82 -1.78 -31.59 -24.22
CA LEU A 82 -0.52 -30.95 -23.86
C LEU A 82 0.21 -31.73 -22.76
N SER A 83 -0.51 -32.27 -21.78
CA SER A 83 0.09 -33.05 -20.69
C SER A 83 0.79 -34.32 -21.19
N ALA A 84 0.15 -35.09 -22.09
CA ALA A 84 0.74 -36.29 -22.70
C ALA A 84 2.00 -36.02 -23.55
N SER A 85 2.22 -34.78 -24.00
CA SER A 85 3.41 -34.42 -24.79
C SER A 85 4.66 -34.14 -23.95
N ALA A 86 4.54 -34.17 -22.62
CA ALA A 86 5.40 -33.35 -21.77
C ALA A 86 6.07 -34.08 -20.59
N GLU A 87 5.90 -35.41 -20.48
CA GLU A 87 6.37 -36.23 -19.35
C GLU A 87 7.89 -36.13 -19.05
N ASN A 88 8.71 -35.62 -19.99
CA ASN A 88 10.14 -35.32 -19.80
C ASN A 88 10.53 -33.82 -19.88
N ALA A 89 9.59 -32.91 -20.18
CA ALA A 89 9.91 -31.50 -20.49
C ALA A 89 8.93 -30.45 -19.92
N LEU A 90 7.82 -30.86 -19.30
CA LEU A 90 6.69 -29.99 -18.93
C LEU A 90 7.12 -28.79 -18.10
N GLY A 91 7.94 -29.00 -17.07
CA GLY A 91 8.33 -27.94 -16.14
C GLY A 91 9.01 -26.74 -16.81
N LEU A 92 9.89 -26.99 -17.79
CA LEU A 92 10.55 -25.93 -18.56
C LEU A 92 9.62 -25.36 -19.63
N ALA A 93 8.97 -26.21 -20.42
CA ALA A 93 8.09 -25.79 -21.51
C ALA A 93 6.92 -24.93 -21.00
N TRP A 94 6.29 -25.34 -19.91
CA TRP A 94 5.19 -24.61 -19.26
C TRP A 94 5.67 -23.28 -18.65
N THR A 95 6.83 -23.28 -17.98
CA THR A 95 7.42 -22.06 -17.41
C THR A 95 7.72 -21.04 -18.52
N PHE A 96 8.43 -21.44 -19.59
CA PHE A 96 8.73 -20.53 -20.71
C PHE A 96 7.48 -20.09 -21.48
N GLY A 97 6.52 -20.99 -21.69
CA GLY A 97 5.22 -20.65 -22.31
C GLY A 97 4.44 -19.62 -21.48
N THR A 98 4.38 -19.82 -20.16
CA THR A 98 3.72 -18.89 -19.22
C THR A 98 4.42 -17.53 -19.20
N LEU A 99 5.76 -17.50 -19.16
CA LEU A 99 6.56 -16.27 -19.23
C LEU A 99 6.34 -15.53 -20.57
N LEU A 100 6.24 -16.25 -21.69
CA LEU A 100 5.90 -15.68 -22.99
C LEU A 100 4.48 -15.09 -22.99
N LEU A 101 3.49 -15.77 -22.42
CA LEU A 101 2.12 -15.26 -22.27
C LEU A 101 2.08 -13.97 -21.43
N VAL A 102 2.89 -13.87 -20.37
CA VAL A 102 3.02 -12.64 -19.56
C VAL A 102 3.67 -11.51 -20.37
N VAL A 103 4.70 -11.79 -21.18
CA VAL A 103 5.32 -10.80 -22.08
C VAL A 103 4.33 -10.31 -23.14
N LEU A 104 3.57 -11.22 -23.75
CA LEU A 104 2.50 -10.87 -24.69
C LEU A 104 1.44 -9.99 -24.01
N LEU A 105 0.92 -10.40 -22.84
CA LEU A 105 -0.06 -9.63 -22.07
C LEU A 105 0.45 -8.23 -21.73
N GLY A 106 1.67 -8.11 -21.22
CA GLY A 106 2.29 -6.82 -20.89
C GLY A 106 2.47 -5.91 -22.11
N THR A 107 2.89 -6.45 -23.26
CA THR A 107 3.04 -5.64 -24.48
C THR A 107 1.71 -5.30 -25.16
N VAL A 108 0.65 -6.09 -24.99
CA VAL A 108 -0.70 -5.73 -25.47
C VAL A 108 -1.31 -4.66 -24.56
N ALA A 109 -1.26 -4.84 -23.24
CA ALA A 109 -1.74 -3.84 -22.27
C ALA A 109 -1.03 -2.48 -22.43
N ALA A 110 0.28 -2.49 -22.67
CA ALA A 110 1.05 -1.27 -22.93
C ALA A 110 0.66 -0.54 -24.24
N ARG A 111 0.26 -1.29 -25.28
CA ARG A 111 -0.26 -0.72 -26.54
C ARG A 111 -1.72 -0.26 -26.42
N ALA A 112 -2.49 -0.85 -25.51
CA ALA A 112 -3.90 -0.52 -25.26
C ALA A 112 -4.12 0.73 -24.36
N LEU A 113 -3.04 1.41 -23.94
CA LEU A 113 -3.13 2.64 -23.15
C LEU A 113 -3.91 3.76 -23.88
N PRO A 114 -4.72 4.58 -23.17
CA PRO A 114 -5.53 5.62 -23.79
C PRO A 114 -4.67 6.73 -24.41
N HIS A 115 -4.67 6.82 -25.74
CA HIS A 115 -4.04 7.89 -26.51
C HIS A 115 -4.67 9.27 -26.21
N PRO A 116 -3.91 10.38 -26.19
CA PRO A 116 -2.48 10.48 -26.53
C PRO A 116 -1.57 10.00 -25.39
N VAL A 117 -0.64 9.12 -25.72
CA VAL A 117 0.47 8.71 -24.85
C VAL A 117 1.73 9.48 -25.22
N SER A 118 2.54 9.90 -24.25
CA SER A 118 3.80 10.58 -24.54
C SER A 118 4.83 9.61 -25.14
N ARG A 119 5.82 10.11 -25.91
CA ARG A 119 6.95 9.28 -26.42
C ARG A 119 7.66 8.52 -25.29
N ARG A 120 7.78 9.13 -24.10
CA ARG A 120 8.32 8.48 -22.90
C ARG A 120 7.41 7.33 -22.42
N THR A 121 6.12 7.59 -22.30
CA THR A 121 5.13 6.57 -21.90
C THR A 121 5.14 5.39 -22.87
N SER A 122 5.08 5.64 -24.18
CA SER A 122 5.06 4.59 -25.21
C SER A 122 6.32 3.71 -25.17
N LEU A 123 7.51 4.29 -24.99
CA LEU A 123 8.78 3.54 -24.94
C LEU A 123 9.01 2.75 -23.65
N LEU A 124 8.39 3.15 -22.54
CA LEU A 124 8.61 2.56 -21.22
C LEU A 124 7.44 1.68 -20.72
N ALA A 125 6.23 1.85 -21.25
CA ALA A 125 5.05 1.13 -20.79
C ALA A 125 5.17 -0.39 -20.92
N ALA A 126 5.76 -0.90 -22.00
CA ALA A 126 5.92 -2.35 -22.20
C ALA A 126 6.80 -3.02 -21.13
N PRO A 127 8.08 -2.62 -20.92
CA PRO A 127 8.89 -3.24 -19.88
C PRO A 127 8.36 -2.96 -18.46
N VAL A 128 7.75 -1.79 -18.20
CA VAL A 128 7.10 -1.53 -16.90
C VAL A 128 5.93 -2.48 -16.66
N ALA A 129 5.05 -2.69 -17.64
CA ALA A 129 3.94 -3.64 -17.52
C ALA A 129 4.44 -5.08 -17.30
N ILE A 130 5.48 -5.50 -18.02
CA ILE A 130 6.11 -6.82 -17.83
C ILE A 130 6.70 -6.94 -16.41
N CYS A 131 7.46 -5.96 -15.93
CA CYS A 131 8.03 -5.99 -14.58
C CYS A 131 6.95 -6.05 -13.49
N LEU A 132 5.87 -5.25 -13.62
CA LEU A 132 4.76 -5.26 -12.68
C LEU A 132 3.99 -6.58 -12.69
N LEU A 133 3.76 -7.17 -13.88
CA LEU A 133 3.17 -8.51 -14.01
C LEU A 133 4.06 -9.56 -13.35
N MET A 134 5.36 -9.64 -13.71
CA MET A 134 6.29 -10.62 -13.14
C MET A 134 6.48 -10.51 -11.62
N LEU A 135 6.23 -9.34 -11.02
CA LEU A 135 6.24 -9.16 -9.57
C LEU A 135 4.91 -9.48 -8.89
N SER A 136 3.80 -9.51 -9.63
CA SER A 136 2.45 -9.61 -9.07
C SER A 136 2.07 -11.02 -8.63
N LEU A 137 1.37 -11.10 -7.50
CA LEU A 137 0.85 -12.34 -6.89
C LEU A 137 0.13 -13.25 -7.91
N PRO A 138 -0.73 -12.76 -8.83
CA PRO A 138 -1.41 -13.65 -9.77
C PRO A 138 -0.46 -14.36 -10.73
N VAL A 139 0.60 -13.69 -11.20
CA VAL A 139 1.62 -14.31 -12.07
C VAL A 139 2.53 -15.25 -11.30
N ARG A 140 2.95 -14.88 -10.08
CA ARG A 140 3.73 -15.77 -9.21
C ARG A 140 2.97 -17.06 -8.92
N ASN A 141 1.70 -16.96 -8.58
CA ASN A 141 0.85 -18.12 -8.32
C ASN A 141 0.55 -18.90 -9.61
N ALA A 142 0.37 -18.24 -10.76
CA ALA A 142 0.19 -18.95 -12.03
C ALA A 142 1.44 -19.77 -12.43
N LEU A 143 2.65 -19.24 -12.17
CA LEU A 143 3.92 -19.94 -12.39
C LEU A 143 4.20 -21.02 -11.34
N TYR A 144 3.79 -20.83 -10.09
CA TYR A 144 3.96 -21.81 -9.01
C TYR A 144 2.97 -22.97 -9.11
N LEU A 145 1.71 -22.70 -9.45
CA LEU A 145 0.63 -23.70 -9.53
C LEU A 145 0.53 -24.37 -10.90
N GLY A 146 1.10 -23.79 -11.96
CA GLY A 146 0.92 -24.29 -13.33
C GLY A 146 -0.41 -23.87 -13.97
N GLN A 147 -0.94 -22.72 -13.60
CA GLN A 147 -2.32 -22.31 -13.92
C GLN A 147 -2.47 -21.48 -15.20
N THR A 148 -3.51 -21.76 -16.00
CA THR A 148 -3.75 -21.16 -17.33
C THR A 148 -4.35 -19.75 -17.32
N SER A 149 -4.65 -19.21 -16.14
CA SER A 149 -5.42 -17.96 -15.92
C SER A 149 -4.91 -16.68 -16.61
N ILE A 150 -3.69 -16.66 -17.13
CA ILE A 150 -3.17 -15.57 -17.99
C ILE A 150 -3.83 -15.59 -19.38
N ILE A 151 -4.23 -16.77 -19.88
CA ILE A 151 -4.79 -16.97 -21.23
C ILE A 151 -6.14 -16.26 -21.41
N PRO A 152 -7.16 -16.42 -20.52
CA PRO A 152 -8.42 -15.67 -20.64
C PRO A 152 -8.22 -14.15 -20.71
N VAL A 153 -7.34 -13.61 -19.86
CA VAL A 153 -7.05 -12.16 -19.81
C VAL A 153 -6.39 -11.69 -21.11
N LEU A 154 -5.40 -12.45 -21.62
CA LEU A 154 -4.74 -12.16 -22.89
C LEU A 154 -5.72 -12.22 -24.07
N LEU A 155 -6.54 -13.27 -24.16
CA LEU A 155 -7.56 -13.43 -25.20
C LEU A 155 -8.56 -12.27 -25.22
N VAL A 156 -9.00 -11.78 -24.05
CA VAL A 156 -9.85 -10.58 -23.97
C VAL A 156 -9.12 -9.33 -24.48
N LEU A 157 -7.87 -9.09 -24.08
CA LEU A 157 -7.13 -7.94 -24.60
C LEU A 157 -6.89 -8.04 -26.12
N LEU A 158 -6.60 -9.23 -26.66
CA LEU A 158 -6.46 -9.43 -28.10
C LEU A 158 -7.78 -9.15 -28.84
N GLY A 159 -8.91 -9.70 -28.36
CA GLY A 159 -10.23 -9.47 -28.95
C GLY A 159 -10.76 -8.03 -28.78
N CYS A 160 -10.29 -7.31 -27.76
CA CYS A 160 -10.60 -5.90 -27.56
C CYS A 160 -9.76 -4.95 -28.43
N PHE A 161 -8.45 -5.23 -28.60
CA PHE A 161 -7.46 -4.24 -29.08
C PHE A 161 -6.63 -4.62 -30.32
N THR A 162 -6.43 -5.90 -30.64
CA THR A 162 -5.51 -6.30 -31.74
C THR A 162 -6.22 -6.90 -32.95
N VAL A 163 -7.25 -7.74 -32.73
CA VAL A 163 -7.94 -8.44 -33.80
C VAL A 163 -8.87 -7.50 -34.56
N ARG A 164 -8.74 -7.49 -35.90
CA ARG A 164 -9.62 -6.74 -36.80
C ARG A 164 -10.95 -7.48 -36.98
N GLY A 165 -12.07 -6.76 -36.88
CA GLY A 165 -13.41 -7.27 -37.11
C GLY A 165 -14.12 -7.79 -35.85
N GLN A 166 -15.42 -7.45 -35.72
CA GLN A 166 -16.18 -7.73 -34.48
C GLN A 166 -16.36 -9.23 -34.19
N ARG A 167 -16.56 -10.07 -35.22
CA ARG A 167 -16.73 -11.54 -35.03
C ARG A 167 -15.46 -12.19 -34.47
N ALA A 168 -14.31 -12.01 -35.12
CA ALA A 168 -13.05 -12.59 -34.68
C ALA A 168 -12.59 -12.07 -33.30
N GLY A 169 -12.85 -10.79 -32.99
CA GLY A 169 -12.63 -10.29 -31.63
C GLY A 169 -13.59 -10.89 -30.58
N GLY A 170 -14.83 -11.20 -30.97
CA GLY A 170 -15.81 -11.88 -30.12
C GLY A 170 -15.50 -13.36 -29.89
N LEU A 171 -14.98 -14.07 -30.91
CA LEU A 171 -14.49 -15.45 -30.83
C LEU A 171 -13.49 -15.60 -29.68
N LEU A 172 -12.42 -14.79 -29.66
CA LEU A 172 -11.40 -14.87 -28.60
C LEU A 172 -11.98 -14.64 -27.20
N ILE A 173 -12.91 -13.69 -27.05
CA ILE A 173 -13.58 -13.40 -25.76
C ILE A 173 -14.52 -14.55 -25.37
N GLY A 174 -15.13 -15.25 -26.34
CA GLY A 174 -15.96 -16.44 -26.09
C GLY A 174 -15.14 -17.65 -25.68
N THR A 175 -13.99 -17.88 -26.30
CA THR A 175 -13.01 -18.89 -25.85
C THR A 175 -12.45 -18.54 -24.46
N ALA A 176 -12.18 -17.27 -24.18
CA ALA A 176 -11.80 -16.82 -22.84
C ALA A 176 -12.89 -17.10 -21.79
N ALA A 177 -14.16 -16.90 -22.12
CA ALA A 177 -15.30 -17.26 -21.28
C ALA A 177 -15.46 -18.78 -21.10
N ALA A 178 -15.12 -19.59 -22.11
CA ALA A 178 -15.15 -21.05 -21.98
C ALA A 178 -14.05 -21.60 -21.07
N LEU A 179 -12.90 -20.90 -20.99
CA LEU A 179 -11.83 -21.18 -20.03
C LEU A 179 -12.11 -20.61 -18.62
N GLN A 180 -12.82 -19.47 -18.52
CA GLN A 180 -13.15 -18.81 -17.26
C GLN A 180 -14.56 -18.15 -17.35
N PRO A 181 -15.64 -18.80 -16.88
CA PRO A 181 -17.03 -18.38 -17.14
C PRO A 181 -17.37 -16.94 -16.73
N ALA A 182 -16.73 -16.41 -15.69
CA ALA A 182 -16.89 -15.02 -15.25
C ALA A 182 -16.55 -13.98 -16.36
N VAL A 183 -15.73 -14.35 -17.35
CA VAL A 183 -15.40 -13.51 -18.52
C VAL A 183 -16.60 -13.34 -19.48
N LEU A 184 -17.67 -14.15 -19.38
CA LEU A 184 -18.88 -13.96 -20.17
C LEU A 184 -19.54 -12.58 -19.92
N LEU A 185 -19.29 -11.96 -18.75
CA LEU A 185 -19.71 -10.59 -18.41
C LEU A 185 -19.28 -9.53 -19.45
N PHE A 186 -18.18 -9.76 -20.17
CA PHE A 186 -17.72 -8.87 -21.24
C PHE A 186 -18.70 -8.74 -22.41
N THR A 187 -19.62 -9.69 -22.60
CA THR A 187 -20.75 -9.57 -23.56
C THR A 187 -21.56 -8.29 -23.33
N VAL A 188 -21.85 -7.95 -22.06
CA VAL A 188 -22.64 -6.78 -21.68
C VAL A 188 -21.88 -5.49 -22.00
N LEU A 189 -20.58 -5.44 -21.70
CA LEU A 189 -19.72 -4.30 -22.07
C LEU A 189 -19.69 -4.11 -23.59
N LEU A 190 -19.53 -5.19 -24.38
CA LEU A 190 -19.55 -5.15 -25.85
C LEU A 190 -20.91 -4.68 -26.39
N TRP A 191 -22.02 -5.15 -25.82
CA TRP A 191 -23.37 -4.76 -26.23
C TRP A 191 -23.65 -3.28 -25.96
N CYS A 192 -23.38 -2.81 -24.74
CA CYS A 192 -23.58 -1.42 -24.31
C CYS A 192 -22.60 -0.41 -24.95
N THR A 193 -21.51 -0.90 -25.56
CA THR A 193 -20.57 -0.11 -26.39
C THR A 193 -20.84 -0.23 -27.90
N LYS A 194 -22.03 -0.72 -28.30
CA LYS A 194 -22.48 -0.91 -29.69
C LYS A 194 -21.69 -1.97 -30.50
N ARG A 195 -20.76 -2.72 -29.91
CA ARG A 195 -20.06 -3.88 -30.54
C ARG A 195 -20.95 -5.14 -30.56
N ARG A 196 -22.23 -5.02 -30.96
CA ARG A 196 -23.23 -6.10 -30.90
C ARG A 196 -22.81 -7.39 -31.60
N ARG A 197 -22.14 -7.31 -32.77
CA ARG A 197 -21.66 -8.51 -33.49
C ARG A 197 -20.54 -9.23 -32.73
N ALA A 198 -19.78 -8.52 -31.88
CA ALA A 198 -18.78 -9.14 -31.00
C ALA A 198 -19.46 -9.82 -29.82
N ALA A 199 -20.43 -9.16 -29.16
CA ALA A 199 -21.18 -9.74 -28.04
C ALA A 199 -21.90 -11.05 -28.43
N VAL A 200 -22.60 -11.06 -29.58
CA VAL A 200 -23.26 -12.27 -30.11
C VAL A 200 -22.23 -13.36 -30.42
N SER A 201 -21.10 -13.01 -31.05
CA SER A 201 -20.04 -13.99 -31.35
C SER A 201 -19.40 -14.55 -30.07
N THR A 202 -19.24 -13.74 -29.01
CA THR A 202 -18.76 -14.19 -27.70
C THR A 202 -19.71 -15.21 -27.07
N GLY A 203 -21.02 -14.91 -27.02
CA GLY A 203 -22.01 -15.85 -26.50
C GLY A 203 -22.10 -17.15 -27.32
N ALA A 204 -22.09 -17.05 -28.65
CA ALA A 204 -22.11 -18.20 -29.54
C ALA A 204 -20.86 -19.09 -29.41
N THR A 205 -19.67 -18.49 -29.32
CA THR A 205 -18.42 -19.26 -29.13
C THR A 205 -18.34 -19.86 -27.73
N PHE A 206 -18.77 -19.15 -26.68
CA PHE A 206 -18.88 -19.73 -25.34
C PHE A 206 -19.82 -20.95 -25.32
N ALA A 207 -21.00 -20.84 -25.94
CA ALA A 207 -21.95 -21.95 -26.04
C ALA A 207 -21.37 -23.13 -26.85
N ALA A 208 -20.70 -22.87 -27.98
CA ALA A 208 -20.08 -23.91 -28.80
C ALA A 208 -18.93 -24.64 -28.09
N CYS A 209 -18.04 -23.92 -27.40
CA CYS A 209 -16.96 -24.52 -26.62
C CYS A 209 -17.49 -25.32 -25.41
N THR A 210 -18.54 -24.82 -24.74
CA THR A 210 -19.19 -25.54 -23.64
C THR A 210 -19.92 -26.80 -24.15
N ALA A 211 -20.63 -26.73 -25.28
CA ALA A 211 -21.28 -27.88 -25.89
C ALA A 211 -20.28 -28.95 -26.37
N LEU A 212 -19.12 -28.53 -26.92
CA LEU A 212 -18.03 -29.44 -27.27
C LEU A 212 -17.48 -30.18 -26.04
N ALA A 213 -17.31 -29.48 -24.92
CA ALA A 213 -16.87 -30.10 -23.67
C ALA A 213 -17.93 -31.08 -23.10
N TRP A 214 -19.22 -30.72 -23.17
CA TRP A 214 -20.32 -31.65 -22.80
C TRP A 214 -20.37 -32.89 -23.69
N ALA A 215 -20.10 -32.76 -25.00
CA ALA A 215 -20.10 -33.89 -25.93
C ALA A 215 -18.90 -34.83 -25.73
N ALA A 216 -17.73 -34.30 -25.41
CA ALA A 216 -16.50 -35.07 -25.23
C ALA A 216 -16.29 -35.58 -23.78
N MET A 217 -16.81 -34.86 -22.79
CA MET A 217 -16.61 -35.15 -21.35
C MET A 217 -17.93 -34.92 -20.58
N PRO A 218 -18.96 -35.79 -20.76
CA PRO A 218 -20.30 -35.52 -20.24
C PRO A 218 -20.40 -35.56 -18.71
N ARG A 219 -19.71 -36.53 -18.07
CA ARG A 219 -19.71 -36.70 -16.60
C ARG A 219 -19.07 -35.50 -15.92
N ASP A 220 -17.84 -35.18 -16.32
CA ASP A 220 -17.06 -34.04 -15.85
C ASP A 220 -17.80 -32.71 -16.06
N SER A 221 -18.54 -32.58 -17.17
CA SER A 221 -19.38 -31.42 -17.44
C SER A 221 -20.60 -31.33 -16.52
N TRP A 222 -21.23 -32.46 -16.20
CA TRP A 222 -22.27 -32.52 -15.16
C TRP A 222 -21.71 -32.17 -13.77
N THR A 223 -20.57 -32.74 -13.40
CA THR A 223 -19.89 -32.45 -12.12
C THR A 223 -19.57 -30.97 -11.97
N TYR A 224 -19.00 -30.33 -12.99
CA TYR A 224 -18.66 -28.91 -12.93
C TYR A 224 -19.89 -27.97 -12.93
N TRP A 225 -20.86 -28.19 -13.82
CA TRP A 225 -21.98 -27.26 -14.01
C TRP A 225 -23.16 -27.50 -13.06
N VAL A 226 -23.39 -28.74 -12.62
CA VAL A 226 -24.57 -29.11 -11.83
C VAL A 226 -24.21 -29.44 -10.39
N HIS A 227 -23.24 -30.32 -10.14
CA HIS A 227 -22.85 -30.69 -8.77
C HIS A 227 -22.11 -29.55 -8.08
N HIS A 228 -21.07 -29.02 -8.72
CA HIS A 228 -20.23 -27.93 -8.24
C HIS A 228 -20.63 -26.54 -8.79
N LEU A 229 -21.87 -26.34 -9.27
CA LEU A 229 -22.45 -25.04 -9.69
C LEU A 229 -21.45 -24.01 -10.27
N ALA A 230 -20.75 -24.39 -11.34
CA ALA A 230 -19.71 -23.60 -12.01
C ALA A 230 -18.40 -23.38 -11.21
N GLY A 231 -17.94 -24.41 -10.48
CA GLY A 231 -16.67 -24.43 -9.75
C GLY A 231 -16.72 -23.94 -8.30
N VAL A 232 -17.88 -23.99 -7.67
CA VAL A 232 -18.07 -23.87 -6.21
C VAL A 232 -17.71 -25.21 -5.56
N GLY A 233 -16.81 -25.19 -4.58
CA GLY A 233 -16.37 -26.38 -3.83
C GLY A 233 -15.05 -26.97 -4.30
N LEU A 234 -14.75 -26.87 -5.60
CA LEU A 234 -13.48 -27.34 -6.19
C LEU A 234 -12.27 -26.55 -5.68
N GLY A 235 -11.16 -27.26 -5.45
CA GLY A 235 -9.87 -26.72 -5.03
C GLY A 235 -9.72 -26.59 -3.51
N ALA A 236 -9.29 -25.41 -3.06
CA ALA A 236 -9.23 -25.11 -1.62
C ALA A 236 -10.62 -24.76 -1.08
N SER A 237 -10.77 -24.71 0.25
CA SER A 237 -12.05 -24.35 0.87
C SER A 237 -12.55 -22.97 0.39
N PRO A 238 -13.87 -22.77 0.17
CA PRO A 238 -14.37 -21.51 -0.41
C PRO A 238 -14.13 -20.26 0.46
N ASP A 239 -13.91 -20.41 1.76
CA ASP A 239 -13.53 -19.36 2.71
C ASP A 239 -12.01 -19.07 2.72
N SER A 240 -11.18 -19.92 2.11
CA SER A 240 -9.72 -19.79 2.16
C SER A 240 -9.20 -18.46 1.62
N LEU A 241 -8.06 -18.00 2.14
CA LEU A 241 -7.37 -16.77 1.69
C LEU A 241 -7.03 -16.77 0.19
N GLY A 242 -7.04 -17.94 -0.45
CA GLY A 242 -6.91 -18.11 -1.90
C GLY A 242 -8.10 -17.55 -2.69
N ASN A 243 -9.33 -17.60 -2.14
CA ASN A 243 -10.53 -17.09 -2.78
C ASN A 243 -10.77 -15.61 -2.44
N GLN A 244 -10.77 -14.73 -3.45
CA GLN A 244 -10.97 -13.29 -3.30
C GLN A 244 -12.29 -12.80 -3.96
N SER A 245 -13.34 -13.64 -3.93
CA SER A 245 -14.72 -13.24 -4.30
C SER A 245 -15.53 -12.67 -3.13
N LEU A 246 -16.67 -12.03 -3.42
CA LEU A 246 -17.66 -11.61 -2.40
C LEU A 246 -18.15 -12.80 -1.56
N HIS A 247 -18.41 -13.95 -2.18
CA HIS A 247 -18.86 -15.16 -1.49
C HIS A 247 -17.80 -15.67 -0.51
N GLY A 248 -16.52 -15.77 -0.91
CA GLY A 248 -15.44 -16.13 0.01
C GLY A 248 -15.25 -15.13 1.16
N ALA A 249 -15.50 -13.84 0.91
CA ALA A 249 -15.47 -12.81 1.95
C ALA A 249 -16.64 -12.90 2.94
N LEU A 250 -17.84 -13.30 2.50
CA LEU A 250 -19.00 -13.55 3.37
C LEU A 250 -18.79 -14.77 4.25
N LEU A 251 -18.25 -15.87 3.70
CA LEU A 251 -17.88 -17.06 4.48
C LEU A 251 -16.84 -16.74 5.56
N ARG A 252 -15.80 -15.94 5.24
CA ARG A 252 -14.81 -15.43 6.21
C ARG A 252 -15.38 -14.50 7.28
N LEU A 253 -16.60 -13.98 7.08
CA LEU A 253 -17.34 -13.19 8.09
C LEU A 253 -18.28 -14.07 8.93
N GLY A 254 -18.29 -15.39 8.72
CA GLY A 254 -19.18 -16.33 9.42
C GLY A 254 -20.61 -16.37 8.88
N CYS A 255 -20.89 -15.76 7.72
CA CYS A 255 -22.16 -15.93 7.04
C CYS A 255 -22.18 -17.28 6.32
N THR A 256 -23.21 -18.11 6.54
CA THR A 256 -23.38 -19.41 5.86
C THR A 256 -24.85 -19.68 5.51
N GLY A 257 -25.09 -20.48 4.47
CA GLY A 257 -26.41 -20.98 4.11
C GLY A 257 -27.31 -19.93 3.44
N PRO A 258 -28.64 -20.00 3.60
CA PRO A 258 -29.58 -19.17 2.83
C PRO A 258 -29.34 -17.65 2.92
N LEU A 259 -28.86 -17.18 4.08
CA LEU A 259 -28.51 -15.76 4.27
C LEU A 259 -27.26 -15.37 3.48
N GLU A 260 -26.24 -16.22 3.44
CA GLU A 260 -24.99 -15.98 2.71
C GLU A 260 -25.22 -16.01 1.19
N VAL A 261 -26.03 -16.94 0.69
CA VAL A 261 -26.46 -16.96 -0.72
C VAL A 261 -27.26 -15.69 -1.07
N ALA A 262 -28.20 -15.26 -0.21
CA ALA A 262 -28.99 -14.05 -0.43
C ALA A 262 -28.11 -12.78 -0.41
N LEU A 263 -27.17 -12.67 0.54
CA LEU A 263 -26.21 -11.57 0.61
C LEU A 263 -25.26 -11.56 -0.59
N PHE A 264 -24.75 -12.72 -1.02
CA PHE A 264 -23.89 -12.84 -2.19
C PHE A 264 -24.61 -12.37 -3.47
N LEU A 265 -25.83 -12.85 -3.71
CA LEU A 265 -26.61 -12.48 -4.89
C LEU A 265 -27.01 -10.98 -4.88
N THR A 266 -27.43 -10.43 -3.73
CA THR A 266 -27.81 -9.02 -3.63
C THR A 266 -26.62 -8.06 -3.73
N LEU A 267 -25.50 -8.35 -3.04
CA LEU A 267 -24.26 -7.58 -3.17
C LEU A 267 -23.65 -7.72 -4.57
N GLY A 268 -23.69 -8.91 -5.17
CA GLY A 268 -23.25 -9.16 -6.53
C GLY A 268 -24.05 -8.34 -7.55
N ALA A 269 -25.37 -8.38 -7.46
CA ALA A 269 -26.26 -7.56 -8.29
C ALA A 269 -25.99 -6.05 -8.09
N LEU A 270 -25.81 -5.59 -6.84
CA LEU A 270 -25.47 -4.19 -6.55
C LEU A 270 -24.14 -3.78 -7.20
N VAL A 271 -23.09 -4.61 -7.12
CA VAL A 271 -21.80 -4.36 -7.77
C VAL A 271 -21.93 -4.32 -9.29
N VAL A 272 -22.68 -5.23 -9.90
CA VAL A 272 -22.98 -5.21 -11.35
C VAL A 272 -23.69 -3.92 -11.76
N CYS A 273 -24.75 -3.55 -11.05
CA CYS A 273 -25.57 -2.35 -11.32
C CYS A 273 -24.79 -1.04 -11.15
N LEU A 274 -23.88 -0.95 -10.17
CA LEU A 274 -23.04 0.24 -9.99
C LEU A 274 -21.88 0.31 -10.97
N ALA A 275 -21.18 -0.82 -11.21
CA ALA A 275 -19.90 -0.81 -11.91
C ALA A 275 -20.00 -0.98 -13.44
N LEU A 276 -20.97 -1.72 -13.98
CA LEU A 276 -21.10 -1.83 -15.45
C LEU A 276 -21.43 -0.49 -16.13
N PRO A 277 -22.33 0.38 -15.62
CA PRO A 277 -22.53 1.72 -16.18
C PRO A 277 -21.26 2.57 -16.13
N ARG A 278 -20.42 2.41 -15.08
CA ARG A 278 -19.11 3.06 -14.97
C ARG A 278 -18.14 2.55 -16.03
N ALA A 279 -18.03 1.23 -16.23
CA ALA A 279 -17.22 0.63 -17.30
C ALA A 279 -17.65 1.12 -18.69
N VAL A 280 -18.96 1.11 -18.98
CA VAL A 280 -19.53 1.59 -20.24
C VAL A 280 -19.26 3.09 -20.43
N ARG A 281 -19.31 3.90 -19.36
CA ARG A 281 -18.92 5.32 -19.39
C ARG A 281 -17.44 5.48 -19.75
N TYR A 282 -16.52 4.75 -19.13
CA TYR A 282 -15.09 4.81 -19.45
C TYR A 282 -14.79 4.32 -20.89
N ALA A 283 -15.51 3.33 -21.40
CA ALA A 283 -15.38 2.88 -22.79
C ALA A 283 -15.84 3.94 -23.79
N ARG A 284 -16.99 4.60 -23.53
CA ARG A 284 -17.51 5.71 -24.35
C ARG A 284 -16.62 6.95 -24.26
N ASP A 285 -16.02 7.20 -23.11
CA ASP A 285 -14.97 8.19 -22.85
C ASP A 285 -13.60 7.77 -23.44
N GLY A 286 -13.52 6.79 -24.35
CA GLY A 286 -12.27 6.45 -25.03
C GLY A 286 -11.15 5.95 -24.10
N GLN A 287 -11.50 5.35 -22.97
CA GLN A 287 -10.62 4.68 -22.01
C GLN A 287 -10.94 3.18 -21.94
N LEU A 288 -10.97 2.50 -23.10
CA LEU A 288 -11.42 1.11 -23.20
C LEU A 288 -10.63 0.13 -22.31
N LEU A 289 -9.32 0.35 -22.09
CA LEU A 289 -8.52 -0.52 -21.22
C LEU A 289 -8.92 -0.39 -19.74
N LEU A 290 -9.29 0.82 -19.29
CA LEU A 290 -9.87 1.03 -17.97
C LEU A 290 -11.24 0.38 -17.84
N ALA A 291 -12.09 0.49 -18.87
CA ALA A 291 -13.38 -0.19 -18.91
C ALA A 291 -13.24 -1.72 -18.82
N VAL A 292 -12.27 -2.29 -19.55
CA VAL A 292 -11.95 -3.72 -19.50
C VAL A 292 -11.46 -4.14 -18.11
N ALA A 293 -10.57 -3.36 -17.49
CA ALA A 293 -10.10 -3.62 -16.13
C ALA A 293 -11.25 -3.56 -15.10
N VAL A 294 -12.14 -2.56 -15.21
CA VAL A 294 -13.32 -2.40 -14.35
C VAL A 294 -14.28 -3.58 -14.51
N THR A 295 -14.61 -4.01 -15.74
CA THR A 295 -15.44 -5.21 -15.96
C THR A 295 -14.79 -6.48 -15.44
N GLY A 296 -13.46 -6.62 -15.57
CA GLY A 296 -12.72 -7.72 -14.94
C GLY A 296 -12.75 -7.70 -13.41
N CYS A 297 -12.70 -6.51 -12.78
CA CYS A 297 -12.86 -6.37 -11.33
C CYS A 297 -14.27 -6.75 -10.85
N VAL A 298 -15.30 -6.54 -11.66
CA VAL A 298 -16.66 -7.05 -11.38
C VAL A 298 -16.71 -8.56 -11.51
N ALA A 299 -16.10 -9.14 -12.56
CA ALA A 299 -16.01 -10.59 -12.72
C ALA A 299 -15.32 -11.27 -11.51
N VAL A 300 -14.23 -10.68 -11.01
CA VAL A 300 -13.54 -11.11 -9.77
C VAL A 300 -14.43 -11.04 -8.52
N ALA A 301 -15.21 -9.98 -8.36
CA ALA A 301 -16.04 -9.81 -7.17
C ALA A 301 -17.28 -10.72 -7.17
N VAL A 302 -17.89 -10.94 -8.33
CA VAL A 302 -19.24 -11.53 -8.48
C VAL A 302 -19.21 -13.00 -8.92
N SER A 303 -18.06 -13.55 -9.30
CA SER A 303 -17.89 -15.01 -9.44
C SER A 303 -17.95 -15.68 -8.05
N PRO A 304 -18.57 -16.87 -7.89
CA PRO A 304 -18.63 -17.56 -6.59
C PRO A 304 -17.24 -17.87 -6.00
N THR A 305 -16.32 -18.33 -6.83
CA THR A 305 -14.90 -18.52 -6.50
C THR A 305 -14.04 -17.66 -7.43
N THR A 306 -12.97 -17.07 -6.91
CA THR A 306 -11.94 -16.39 -7.71
C THR A 306 -10.59 -16.52 -7.03
N TRP A 307 -9.78 -17.43 -7.54
CA TRP A 307 -8.46 -17.77 -7.00
C TRP A 307 -7.43 -16.67 -7.24
N GLN A 308 -6.40 -16.59 -6.38
CA GLN A 308 -5.34 -15.58 -6.45
C GLN A 308 -4.67 -15.46 -7.83
N HIS A 309 -4.54 -16.57 -8.58
CA HIS A 309 -3.98 -16.57 -9.94
C HIS A 309 -4.88 -15.82 -10.97
N GLN A 310 -6.17 -15.61 -10.69
CA GLN A 310 -7.15 -14.98 -11.60
C GLN A 310 -7.23 -13.44 -11.49
N LEU A 311 -6.53 -12.82 -10.52
CA LEU A 311 -6.77 -11.42 -10.09
C LEU A 311 -6.08 -10.34 -10.96
N LEU A 312 -5.52 -10.73 -12.11
CA LEU A 312 -4.80 -9.84 -13.06
C LEU A 312 -5.61 -8.60 -13.49
N TRP A 313 -6.94 -8.69 -13.51
CA TRP A 313 -7.84 -7.58 -13.80
C TRP A 313 -7.64 -6.36 -12.89
N VAL A 314 -7.33 -6.60 -11.61
CA VAL A 314 -7.09 -5.53 -10.62
C VAL A 314 -5.79 -4.79 -10.93
N LEU A 315 -4.75 -5.49 -11.41
CA LEU A 315 -3.52 -4.85 -11.86
C LEU A 315 -3.76 -3.98 -13.11
N LEU A 316 -4.58 -4.42 -14.08
CA LEU A 316 -4.94 -3.61 -15.25
C LEU A 316 -5.65 -2.30 -14.89
N ALA A 317 -6.28 -2.22 -13.70
CA ALA A 317 -6.91 -1.00 -13.21
C ALA A 317 -5.89 0.12 -12.85
N LEU A 318 -4.58 -0.17 -12.81
CA LEU A 318 -3.51 0.85 -12.66
C LEU A 318 -3.59 1.97 -13.73
N THR A 319 -4.26 1.69 -14.85
CA THR A 319 -4.42 2.59 -15.99
C THR A 319 -5.37 3.76 -15.70
N GLY A 320 -6.21 3.66 -14.66
CA GLY A 320 -7.16 4.70 -14.26
C GLY A 320 -6.50 5.88 -13.56
N ARG A 321 -6.76 7.10 -14.05
CA ARG A 321 -6.21 8.35 -13.47
C ARG A 321 -7.09 8.87 -12.34
N VAL A 322 -6.51 9.08 -11.16
CA VAL A 322 -7.22 9.56 -9.95
C VAL A 322 -6.61 10.89 -9.46
N GLY A 323 -7.42 11.71 -8.78
CA GLY A 323 -6.97 12.92 -8.08
C GLY A 323 -6.66 14.13 -8.99
N ARG A 324 -6.88 15.35 -8.49
CA ARG A 324 -6.69 16.59 -9.30
C ARG A 324 -5.22 17.06 -9.33
N ARG A 325 -4.43 16.78 -8.30
CA ARG A 325 -3.01 17.20 -8.18
C ARG A 325 -2.06 16.14 -8.70
N THR A 326 -0.86 16.54 -9.13
CA THR A 326 0.20 15.62 -9.58
C THR A 326 0.62 14.63 -8.49
N ALA A 327 0.63 15.04 -7.22
CA ALA A 327 0.92 14.15 -6.10
C ALA A 327 -0.12 13.05 -5.90
N ASP A 328 -1.41 13.34 -6.14
CA ASP A 328 -2.51 12.37 -5.95
C ASP A 328 -2.52 11.29 -7.03
N ARG A 329 -1.93 11.55 -8.21
CA ARG A 329 -1.90 10.62 -9.35
C ARG A 329 -1.20 9.30 -9.05
N TYR A 330 -0.29 9.29 -8.08
CA TYR A 330 0.44 8.09 -7.68
C TYR A 330 -0.34 7.22 -6.70
N LEU A 331 -1.33 7.77 -5.98
CA LEU A 331 -2.02 7.05 -4.91
C LEU A 331 -2.64 5.73 -5.39
N TRP A 332 -3.41 5.79 -6.48
CA TRP A 332 -4.10 4.61 -7.00
C TRP A 332 -3.16 3.56 -7.60
N PRO A 333 -2.22 3.90 -8.53
CA PRO A 333 -1.23 2.95 -9.00
C PRO A 333 -0.36 2.34 -7.89
N VAL A 334 0.04 3.13 -6.88
CA VAL A 334 0.82 2.60 -5.74
C VAL A 334 -0.02 1.65 -4.89
N ALA A 335 -1.27 2.01 -4.55
CA ALA A 335 -2.16 1.13 -3.79
C ALA A 335 -2.41 -0.20 -4.53
N VAL A 336 -2.71 -0.16 -5.83
CA VAL A 336 -2.87 -1.36 -6.66
C VAL A 336 -1.58 -2.19 -6.69
N VAL A 337 -0.42 -1.58 -6.96
CA VAL A 337 0.86 -2.32 -7.01
C VAL A 337 1.19 -2.95 -5.66
N LEU A 338 1.00 -2.24 -4.54
CA LEU A 338 1.24 -2.79 -3.20
C LEU A 338 0.32 -3.99 -2.91
N VAL A 339 -0.99 -3.86 -3.13
CA VAL A 339 -1.98 -4.94 -2.96
C VAL A 339 -1.74 -6.12 -3.91
N MET A 340 -1.22 -5.86 -5.12
CA MET A 340 -0.90 -6.90 -6.10
C MET A 340 0.45 -7.58 -5.87
N THR A 341 1.34 -7.07 -5.02
CA THR A 341 2.73 -7.58 -4.91
C THR A 341 3.12 -8.01 -3.50
N LEU A 342 2.71 -7.30 -2.45
CA LEU A 342 3.07 -7.59 -1.07
C LEU A 342 2.03 -8.48 -0.37
N PRO A 343 2.44 -9.32 0.60
CA PRO A 343 1.50 -10.00 1.50
C PRO A 343 0.62 -8.99 2.26
N ALA A 344 -0.66 -9.32 2.45
CA ALA A 344 -1.61 -8.41 3.09
C ALA A 344 -1.21 -7.99 4.53
N HIS A 345 -0.49 -8.84 5.27
CA HIS A 345 0.05 -8.50 6.59
C HIS A 345 1.11 -7.38 6.56
N MET A 346 1.75 -7.11 5.42
CA MET A 346 2.64 -5.95 5.26
C MET A 346 1.84 -4.65 5.06
N LEU A 347 0.62 -4.75 4.55
CA LEU A 347 -0.24 -3.61 4.22
C LEU A 347 -1.12 -3.18 5.40
N LEU A 348 -1.50 -4.11 6.28
CA LEU A 348 -2.34 -3.87 7.45
C LEU A 348 -1.81 -4.61 8.68
N PRO A 349 -1.88 -4.01 9.90
CA PRO A 349 -1.43 -4.66 11.14
C PRO A 349 -2.10 -6.02 11.43
N ASN A 350 -1.35 -6.92 12.06
CA ASN A 350 -1.87 -8.22 12.51
C ASN A 350 -2.67 -8.06 13.81
N LYS A 351 -3.92 -7.61 13.69
CA LYS A 351 -4.92 -7.51 14.78
C LYS A 351 -6.24 -8.08 14.30
N SER A 352 -6.93 -8.85 15.14
CA SER A 352 -8.16 -9.60 14.78
C SER A 352 -9.25 -8.73 14.12
N PHE A 353 -9.52 -7.55 14.68
CA PHE A 353 -10.50 -6.61 14.13
C PHE A 353 -10.15 -6.05 12.73
N LEU A 354 -8.92 -6.24 12.25
CA LEU A 354 -8.48 -5.88 10.90
C LEU A 354 -8.46 -7.07 9.94
N PHE A 355 -8.67 -8.31 10.39
CA PHE A 355 -8.65 -9.50 9.52
C PHE A 355 -9.65 -9.36 8.34
N PRO A 356 -10.91 -8.90 8.52
CA PRO A 356 -11.82 -8.67 7.40
C PRO A 356 -11.32 -7.67 6.34
N LEU A 357 -10.47 -6.72 6.72
CA LEU A 357 -9.89 -5.72 5.80
C LEU A 357 -8.58 -6.20 5.17
N ARG A 358 -7.78 -6.95 5.93
CA ARG A 358 -6.50 -7.54 5.51
C ARG A 358 -6.72 -8.69 4.53
N ASP A 359 -7.54 -9.65 4.92
CA ASP A 359 -7.66 -10.93 4.23
C ASP A 359 -8.51 -10.84 2.96
N ASN A 360 -9.27 -9.74 2.82
CA ASN A 360 -9.99 -9.36 1.60
C ASN A 360 -9.33 -8.17 0.86
N ALA A 361 -8.08 -7.80 1.15
CA ALA A 361 -7.47 -6.57 0.62
C ALA A 361 -7.47 -6.49 -0.91
N VAL A 362 -7.38 -7.63 -1.62
CA VAL A 362 -7.46 -7.67 -3.09
C VAL A 362 -8.88 -7.50 -3.59
N LEU A 363 -9.86 -8.19 -2.99
CA LEU A 363 -11.29 -7.96 -3.26
C LEU A 363 -11.67 -6.49 -3.03
N ILE A 364 -11.19 -5.88 -1.94
CA ILE A 364 -11.43 -4.47 -1.61
C ILE A 364 -10.84 -3.57 -2.69
N ALA A 365 -9.65 -3.87 -3.23
CA ALA A 365 -9.09 -3.13 -4.37
C ALA A 365 -9.93 -3.31 -5.66
N ALA A 366 -10.45 -4.52 -5.92
CA ALA A 366 -11.34 -4.79 -7.06
C ALA A 366 -12.67 -4.01 -6.93
N LEU A 367 -13.32 -4.07 -5.77
CA LEU A 367 -14.55 -3.32 -5.46
C LEU A 367 -14.33 -1.80 -5.49
N ALA A 368 -13.17 -1.34 -5.00
CA ALA A 368 -12.78 0.07 -5.08
C ALA A 368 -12.64 0.53 -6.54
N ALA A 369 -11.94 -0.24 -7.39
CA ALA A 369 -11.85 0.05 -8.83
C ALA A 369 -13.23 0.06 -9.50
N ALA A 370 -14.05 -0.97 -9.20
CA ALA A 370 -15.36 -1.17 -9.79
C ALA A 370 -16.34 -0.04 -9.44
N CYS A 371 -16.58 0.19 -8.15
CA CYS A 371 -17.70 0.99 -7.64
C CYS A 371 -17.30 2.36 -7.12
N ALA A 372 -16.19 2.48 -6.38
CA ALA A 372 -15.90 3.67 -5.56
C ALA A 372 -14.99 4.71 -6.23
N VAL A 373 -13.85 4.29 -6.77
CA VAL A 373 -12.73 5.18 -7.15
C VAL A 373 -13.16 6.15 -8.26
N PRO A 374 -13.05 7.48 -8.07
CA PRO A 374 -13.46 8.46 -9.05
C PRO A 374 -12.39 8.65 -10.13
N PHE A 375 -12.29 7.70 -11.07
CA PHE A 375 -11.42 7.84 -12.23
C PHE A 375 -11.86 9.02 -13.09
N LEU A 376 -10.89 9.85 -13.49
CA LEU A 376 -11.13 11.04 -14.29
C LEU A 376 -11.51 10.67 -15.72
N SER A 377 -12.62 11.23 -16.20
CA SER A 377 -12.96 11.25 -17.62
C SER A 377 -11.97 12.15 -18.38
N ARG A 378 -11.74 11.83 -19.66
CA ARG A 378 -10.87 12.58 -20.57
C ARG A 378 -11.33 14.02 -20.83
N THR A 379 -12.62 14.32 -20.63
CA THR A 379 -13.18 15.67 -20.72
C THR A 379 -12.80 16.56 -19.53
N SER A 380 -12.28 15.98 -18.45
CA SER A 380 -11.82 16.77 -17.30
C SER A 380 -10.56 17.57 -17.65
N PRO A 381 -10.49 18.88 -17.36
CA PRO A 381 -9.28 19.68 -17.60
C PRO A 381 -8.06 19.14 -16.82
N TYR A 382 -8.30 18.43 -15.72
CA TYR A 382 -7.26 17.78 -14.93
C TYR A 382 -6.71 16.48 -15.55
N PHE A 383 -7.35 15.90 -16.59
CA PHE A 383 -6.97 14.59 -17.11
C PHE A 383 -5.55 14.58 -17.70
N GLN A 384 -5.24 15.57 -18.54
CA GLN A 384 -3.93 15.75 -19.15
C GLN A 384 -3.03 16.67 -18.30
N THR A 385 -3.59 17.78 -17.80
CA THR A 385 -2.91 18.81 -17.02
C THR A 385 -3.35 18.76 -15.55
N PRO A 386 -2.79 17.88 -14.71
CA PRO A 386 -3.01 17.92 -13.26
C PRO A 386 -2.47 19.22 -12.65
N VAL A 387 -3.02 19.63 -11.51
CA VAL A 387 -2.47 20.75 -10.73
C VAL A 387 -1.05 20.39 -10.30
N PRO A 388 -0.01 21.17 -10.69
CA PRO A 388 1.38 20.81 -10.45
C PRO A 388 1.69 20.77 -8.95
N THR A 389 2.64 19.91 -8.58
CA THR A 389 3.28 19.97 -7.27
C THR A 389 4.17 21.21 -7.20
N GLU A 390 3.95 22.09 -6.23
CA GLU A 390 4.81 23.25 -6.00
C GLU A 390 6.10 22.80 -5.27
N TYR A 391 7.24 23.29 -5.75
CA TYR A 391 8.56 22.99 -5.21
C TYR A 391 9.24 24.29 -4.76
N ALA A 392 9.98 24.24 -3.65
CA ALA A 392 10.81 25.36 -3.23
C ALA A 392 11.94 25.61 -4.25
N PRO A 393 12.44 26.86 -4.39
CA PRO A 393 13.56 27.16 -5.27
C PRO A 393 14.79 26.32 -4.90
N ALA A 394 15.61 25.98 -5.90
CA ALA A 394 16.87 25.28 -5.68
C ALA A 394 17.83 26.18 -4.89
N VAL A 395 18.48 25.63 -3.86
CA VAL A 395 19.42 26.34 -3.00
C VAL A 395 20.79 25.69 -3.18
N ARG A 396 21.87 26.48 -3.25
CA ARG A 396 23.24 25.97 -3.28
C ARG A 396 23.56 25.29 -1.95
N SER A 397 24.36 24.23 -1.97
CA SER A 397 24.88 23.61 -0.75
C SER A 397 25.75 24.59 0.03
N ARG A 398 25.73 24.49 1.37
CA ARG A 398 26.66 25.22 2.27
C ARG A 398 28.12 24.79 2.04
N TRP A 399 28.31 23.58 1.52
CA TRP A 399 29.60 22.95 1.26
C TRP A 399 29.88 22.97 -0.24
N ARG A 400 30.85 23.79 -0.68
CA ARG A 400 31.17 24.06 -2.10
C ARG A 400 31.41 22.79 -2.95
N HIS A 401 31.90 21.72 -2.33
CA HIS A 401 32.28 20.47 -2.99
C HIS A 401 31.21 19.38 -2.95
N VAL A 402 30.10 19.58 -2.24
CA VAL A 402 29.06 18.56 -2.05
C VAL A 402 27.77 18.97 -2.75
N PRO A 403 27.47 18.45 -3.96
CA PRO A 403 26.28 18.82 -4.71
C PRO A 403 25.02 18.18 -4.13
N LEU A 404 23.97 18.97 -3.93
CA LEU A 404 22.64 18.44 -3.59
C LEU A 404 22.06 17.64 -4.76
N LEU A 405 21.37 16.53 -4.48
CA LEU A 405 20.83 15.66 -5.53
C LEU A 405 19.67 16.35 -6.29
N PRO A 406 19.80 16.68 -7.58
CA PRO A 406 18.87 17.56 -8.29
C PRO A 406 17.46 16.98 -8.54
N PHE A 407 17.26 15.71 -8.18
CA PHE A 407 15.98 14.99 -8.22
C PHE A 407 15.23 14.98 -6.87
N TRP A 408 15.93 15.17 -5.74
CA TRP A 408 15.31 15.32 -4.41
C TRP A 408 14.86 16.76 -4.16
N ARG A 409 13.83 17.19 -4.90
CA ARG A 409 13.28 18.53 -4.81
C ARG A 409 12.35 18.69 -3.60
N ARG A 410 12.60 19.71 -2.78
CA ARG A 410 11.73 20.09 -1.64
C ARG A 410 10.33 20.47 -2.15
N VAL A 411 9.33 19.69 -1.77
CA VAL A 411 7.90 19.93 -2.06
C VAL A 411 7.31 20.80 -0.96
N VAL A 412 6.60 21.88 -1.32
CA VAL A 412 5.93 22.78 -0.34
C VAL A 412 4.44 22.46 -0.14
N THR A 413 3.84 21.70 -1.06
CA THR A 413 2.43 21.27 -0.94
C THR A 413 2.27 20.11 0.06
N ARG A 414 1.16 20.09 0.82
CA ARG A 414 0.73 18.91 1.61
C ARG A 414 0.83 17.63 0.76
N PRO A 415 1.53 16.58 1.21
CA PRO A 415 1.51 15.29 0.54
C PRO A 415 0.13 14.62 0.71
N ASN A 416 -0.10 13.52 -0.03
CA ASN A 416 -1.34 12.77 0.08
C ASN A 416 -1.28 11.85 1.33
N LEU A 417 -2.20 12.03 2.28
CA LEU A 417 -2.18 11.31 3.57
C LEU A 417 -2.08 9.78 3.40
N LEU A 418 -2.91 9.20 2.53
CA LEU A 418 -2.94 7.74 2.37
C LEU A 418 -1.66 7.20 1.74
N LEU A 419 -0.98 7.98 0.89
CA LEU A 419 0.33 7.61 0.35
C LEU A 419 1.44 7.68 1.42
N GLU A 420 1.40 8.67 2.32
CA GLU A 420 2.37 8.75 3.43
C GLU A 420 2.08 7.69 4.52
N LEU A 421 0.81 7.33 4.77
CA LEU A 421 0.43 6.22 5.65
C LEU A 421 0.85 4.86 5.08
N LEU A 422 0.63 4.61 3.79
CA LEU A 422 1.12 3.41 3.10
C LEU A 422 2.66 3.33 3.13
N LEU A 423 3.36 4.46 2.91
CA LEU A 423 4.81 4.52 3.03
C LEU A 423 5.28 4.17 4.45
N ILE A 424 4.69 4.78 5.48
CA ILE A 424 5.03 4.50 6.89
C ILE A 424 4.75 3.03 7.22
N ARG A 425 3.60 2.47 6.81
CA ARG A 425 3.24 1.09 7.11
C ARG A 425 4.16 0.08 6.41
N VAL A 426 4.44 0.27 5.11
CA VAL A 426 5.35 -0.62 4.38
C VAL A 426 6.78 -0.51 4.92
N CYS A 427 7.28 0.70 5.18
CA CYS A 427 8.60 0.87 5.82
C CYS A 427 8.66 0.24 7.22
N TYR A 428 7.59 0.32 8.02
CA TYR A 428 7.50 -0.37 9.31
C TYR A 428 7.54 -1.90 9.13
N SER A 429 6.78 -2.46 8.19
CA SER A 429 6.81 -3.91 7.96
C SER A 429 8.14 -4.41 7.37
N CYS A 430 8.84 -3.61 6.57
CA CYS A 430 10.21 -3.92 6.18
C CYS A 430 11.19 -3.82 7.36
N TYR A 431 10.98 -2.85 8.28
CA TYR A 431 11.75 -2.72 9.52
C TYR A 431 11.59 -3.94 10.43
N ASP A 432 10.34 -4.38 10.70
CA ASP A 432 10.04 -5.59 11.48
C ASP A 432 10.73 -6.81 10.88
N TYR A 433 10.52 -7.05 9.58
CA TYR A 433 11.07 -8.20 8.88
C TYR A 433 12.61 -8.23 8.89
N VAL A 434 13.27 -7.08 8.66
CA VAL A 434 14.74 -7.00 8.72
C VAL A 434 15.26 -7.14 10.16
N ARG A 435 14.57 -6.57 11.16
CA ARG A 435 14.92 -6.71 12.58
C ARG A 435 14.79 -8.16 13.06
N GLU A 436 13.78 -8.89 12.58
CA GLU A 436 13.59 -10.31 12.88
C GLU A 436 14.59 -11.21 12.14
N ALA A 437 14.95 -10.89 10.89
CA ALA A 437 16.01 -11.59 10.17
C ALA A 437 17.40 -11.34 10.78
N ALA A 438 17.62 -10.20 11.44
CA ALA A 438 18.86 -9.80 12.10
C ALA A 438 19.12 -10.50 13.47
N ARG A 439 18.72 -11.77 13.63
CA ARG A 439 18.99 -12.56 14.84
C ARG A 439 20.45 -13.02 14.90
N GLY A 440 21.32 -12.14 15.38
CA GLY A 440 22.66 -12.54 15.84
C GLY A 440 22.57 -13.51 17.01
N GLY A 441 23.54 -14.45 17.12
CA GLY A 441 23.56 -15.43 18.20
C GLY A 441 23.79 -14.78 19.57
N ARG A 442 23.03 -15.21 20.59
CA ARG A 442 23.05 -14.71 21.98
C ARG A 442 24.46 -14.40 22.51
N ALA A 443 25.38 -15.37 22.41
CA ALA A 443 26.76 -15.24 22.91
C ALA A 443 27.60 -14.14 22.21
N ALA A 444 27.27 -13.75 20.97
CA ALA A 444 27.90 -12.60 20.33
C ALA A 444 27.38 -11.28 20.91
N ALA A 445 26.08 -11.19 21.15
CA ALA A 445 25.44 -10.01 21.73
C ALA A 445 25.83 -9.79 23.20
N GLU A 446 25.92 -10.87 24.00
CA GLU A 446 26.45 -10.82 25.37
C GLU A 446 27.92 -10.38 25.40
N ARG A 447 28.76 -10.90 24.49
CA ARG A 447 30.16 -10.45 24.36
C ARG A 447 30.26 -8.97 23.98
N HIS A 448 29.42 -8.48 23.08
CA HIS A 448 29.36 -7.06 22.75
C HIS A 448 28.88 -6.23 23.96
N GLY A 449 27.99 -6.77 24.80
CA GLY A 449 27.56 -6.15 26.07
C GLY A 449 28.73 -5.94 27.02
N LEU A 450 29.58 -6.96 27.18
CA LEU A 450 30.82 -6.85 27.97
C LEU A 450 31.81 -5.84 27.38
N TRP A 451 31.88 -5.67 26.05
CA TRP A 451 32.72 -4.65 25.41
C TRP A 451 32.19 -3.23 25.67
N VAL A 452 30.88 -3.01 25.51
CA VAL A 452 30.23 -1.72 25.77
C VAL A 452 30.39 -1.30 27.23
N HIS A 453 30.01 -2.17 28.17
CA HIS A 453 30.16 -1.93 29.61
C HIS A 453 31.62 -1.70 30.04
N SER A 454 32.58 -2.33 29.37
CA SER A 454 34.01 -2.09 29.66
C SER A 454 34.52 -0.77 29.08
N ALA A 455 33.95 -0.29 27.97
CA ALA A 455 34.22 1.05 27.47
C ALA A 455 33.57 2.13 28.36
N GLU A 456 32.38 1.88 28.90
CA GLU A 456 31.68 2.80 29.82
C GLU A 456 32.43 2.96 31.14
N ARG A 457 32.92 1.86 31.72
CA ARG A 457 33.84 1.90 32.88
C ARG A 457 35.15 2.63 32.58
N ALA A 458 35.71 2.47 31.39
CA ALA A 458 36.92 3.18 30.98
C ALA A 458 36.69 4.69 30.73
N LEU A 459 35.43 5.10 30.52
CA LEU A 459 35.00 6.49 30.37
C LEU A 459 34.44 7.10 31.67
N GLY A 460 34.23 6.29 32.72
CA GLY A 460 33.61 6.71 33.98
C GLY A 460 32.13 7.09 33.86
N ILE A 461 31.39 6.40 32.97
CA ILE A 461 29.96 6.66 32.69
C ILE A 461 29.03 5.47 32.96
N ASP A 462 29.53 4.42 33.62
CA ASP A 462 28.85 3.16 33.97
C ASP A 462 27.79 3.31 35.09
N ILE A 463 26.96 4.35 34.98
CA ILE A 463 25.96 4.73 35.98
C ILE A 463 24.73 3.81 36.00
N GLU A 464 24.59 2.89 35.03
CA GLU A 464 23.35 2.14 34.80
C GLU A 464 22.99 1.27 36.01
N HIS A 465 23.96 0.59 36.61
CA HIS A 465 23.70 -0.32 37.74
C HIS A 465 23.21 0.46 38.97
N TRP A 466 23.85 1.59 39.27
CA TRP A 466 23.41 2.49 40.34
C TRP A 466 22.01 3.06 40.07
N ALA A 467 21.76 3.52 38.84
CA ALA A 467 20.49 4.13 38.46
C ALA A 467 19.33 3.12 38.49
N ASN A 468 19.56 1.89 38.01
CA ASN A 468 18.60 0.79 38.03
C ASN A 468 18.22 0.40 39.46
N HIS A 469 19.19 0.05 40.32
CA HIS A 469 18.91 -0.34 41.71
C HIS A 469 18.30 0.79 42.54
N THR A 470 18.69 2.05 42.29
CA THR A 470 18.07 3.22 42.96
C THR A 470 16.58 3.36 42.61
N VAL A 471 16.20 3.15 41.34
CA VAL A 471 14.78 3.26 40.92
C VAL A 471 13.98 2.02 41.30
N VAL A 472 14.57 0.82 41.30
CA VAL A 472 13.94 -0.42 41.82
C VAL A 472 13.45 -0.22 43.25
N GLY A 473 14.23 0.46 44.10
CA GLY A 473 13.86 0.79 45.49
C GLY A 473 12.78 1.85 45.66
N VAL A 474 12.30 2.51 44.59
CA VAL A 474 11.35 3.63 44.66
C VAL A 474 10.12 3.34 43.78
N PRO A 475 9.06 2.70 44.33
CA PRO A 475 7.97 2.14 43.51
C PRO A 475 7.24 3.12 42.59
N TRP A 476 7.05 4.38 43.00
CA TRP A 476 6.42 5.40 42.15
C TRP A 476 7.31 5.83 40.99
N ALA A 477 8.63 5.92 41.21
CA ALA A 477 9.59 6.29 40.18
C ALA A 477 9.76 5.15 39.17
N ARG A 478 9.80 3.90 39.66
CA ARG A 478 9.77 2.69 38.83
C ARG A 478 8.54 2.70 37.92
N GLY A 479 7.33 2.77 38.48
CA GLY A 479 6.09 2.79 37.70
C GLY A 479 5.99 3.96 36.72
N PHE A 480 6.54 5.14 37.05
CA PHE A 480 6.65 6.26 36.12
C PHE A 480 7.59 5.93 34.94
N PHE A 481 8.80 5.44 35.21
CA PHE A 481 9.79 5.18 34.16
C PHE A 481 9.45 3.96 33.30
N ASP A 482 8.78 2.94 33.85
CA ASP A 482 8.24 1.80 33.10
C ASP A 482 7.13 2.27 32.13
N PHE A 483 6.14 3.02 32.62
CA PHE A 483 5.07 3.58 31.79
C PHE A 483 5.62 4.56 30.72
N TYR A 484 6.63 5.35 31.07
CA TYR A 484 7.30 6.25 30.14
C TYR A 484 8.04 5.49 29.03
N TYR A 485 8.70 4.38 29.41
CA TYR A 485 9.40 3.49 28.49
C TYR A 485 8.42 2.91 27.47
N GLU A 486 7.35 2.26 27.92
CA GLU A 486 6.39 1.58 27.03
C GLU A 486 5.63 2.56 26.11
N SER A 487 5.20 3.71 26.64
CA SER A 487 4.17 4.53 25.97
C SER A 487 4.72 5.69 25.13
N PHE A 488 5.67 6.47 25.65
CA PHE A 488 5.94 7.81 25.09
C PHE A 488 6.74 7.77 23.79
N HIS A 489 7.60 6.76 23.60
CA HIS A 489 8.45 6.66 22.42
C HIS A 489 7.66 6.36 21.13
N PHE A 490 6.46 5.77 21.20
CA PHE A 490 5.54 5.67 20.07
C PHE A 490 4.60 6.88 19.97
N GLY A 491 4.02 7.31 21.09
CA GLY A 491 3.01 8.36 21.11
C GLY A 491 3.54 9.71 20.61
N VAL A 492 4.69 10.16 21.14
CA VAL A 492 5.19 11.51 20.85
C VAL A 492 5.63 11.70 19.39
N PRO A 493 6.41 10.79 18.75
CA PRO A 493 6.75 10.95 17.33
C PRO A 493 5.55 10.97 16.40
N LEU A 494 4.52 10.15 16.65
CA LEU A 494 3.27 10.16 15.89
C LEU A 494 2.50 11.48 16.08
N THR A 495 2.42 12.00 17.32
CA THR A 495 1.82 13.31 17.60
C THR A 495 2.57 14.45 16.91
N VAL A 496 3.91 14.46 16.97
CA VAL A 496 4.74 15.46 16.27
C VAL A 496 4.51 15.39 14.76
N LEU A 497 4.59 14.20 14.14
CA LEU A 497 4.32 14.01 12.70
C LEU A 497 2.91 14.46 12.31
N GLY A 498 1.89 14.18 13.14
CA GLY A 498 0.51 14.62 12.91
C GLY A 498 0.37 16.15 12.96
N VAL A 499 0.94 16.81 13.97
CA VAL A 499 0.96 18.28 14.08
C VAL A 499 1.69 18.91 12.90
N LEU A 500 2.81 18.32 12.45
CA LEU A 500 3.54 18.77 11.27
C LEU A 500 2.72 18.60 9.98
N TYR A 501 2.06 17.45 9.78
CA TYR A 501 1.22 17.22 8.60
C TYR A 501 0.07 18.24 8.49
N VAL A 502 -0.57 18.57 9.62
CA VAL A 502 -1.72 19.49 9.66
C VAL A 502 -1.29 20.97 9.57
N ARG A 503 -0.29 21.39 10.35
CA ARG A 503 0.08 22.81 10.55
C ARG A 503 1.36 23.27 9.85
N ARG A 504 2.28 22.35 9.50
CA ARG A 504 3.62 22.65 8.95
C ARG A 504 3.99 21.71 7.78
N PRO A 505 3.18 21.65 6.71
CA PRO A 505 3.35 20.63 5.66
C PRO A 505 4.61 20.80 4.80
N VAL A 506 5.20 22.00 4.78
CA VAL A 506 6.50 22.28 4.15
C VAL A 506 7.62 21.55 4.90
N ASP A 507 7.56 21.53 6.24
CA ASP A 507 8.55 20.90 7.11
C ASP A 507 8.31 19.40 7.27
N PHE A 508 7.05 18.94 7.25
CA PHE A 508 6.66 17.53 7.45
C PHE A 508 7.50 16.53 6.65
N ARG A 509 7.71 16.78 5.35
CA ARG A 509 8.46 15.86 4.47
C ARG A 509 9.95 15.84 4.78
N TRP A 510 10.52 16.94 5.26
CA TRP A 510 11.91 17.01 5.71
C TRP A 510 12.07 16.25 7.04
N ALA A 511 11.22 16.57 8.02
CA ALA A 511 11.19 15.94 9.33
C ALA A 511 10.97 14.42 9.27
N ARG A 512 9.97 13.95 8.51
CA ARG A 512 9.72 12.51 8.31
C ARG A 512 10.86 11.81 7.59
N THR A 513 11.59 12.50 6.71
CA THR A 513 12.73 11.90 5.99
C THR A 513 13.92 11.70 6.92
N SER A 514 14.23 12.66 7.81
CA SER A 514 15.32 12.47 8.77
C SER A 514 15.03 11.37 9.79
N LEU A 515 13.78 11.26 10.27
CA LEU A 515 13.35 10.16 11.14
C LEU A 515 13.47 8.80 10.43
N GLY A 516 12.95 8.70 9.20
CA GLY A 516 13.03 7.47 8.41
C GLY A 516 14.46 7.03 8.12
N LEU A 517 15.36 7.96 7.81
CA LEU A 517 16.78 7.66 7.60
C LEU A 517 17.49 7.26 8.89
N ALA A 518 17.18 7.89 10.03
CA ALA A 518 17.71 7.48 11.33
C ALA A 518 17.28 6.05 11.70
N THR A 519 16.01 5.70 11.49
CA THR A 519 15.50 4.33 11.72
C THR A 519 16.12 3.29 10.77
N LEU A 520 16.39 3.64 9.51
CA LEU A 520 17.09 2.75 8.57
C LEU A 520 18.57 2.56 8.94
N LEU A 521 19.24 3.58 9.47
CA LEU A 521 20.60 3.47 10.00
C LEU A 521 20.65 2.62 11.27
N ALA A 522 19.63 2.69 12.13
CA ALA A 522 19.53 1.83 13.31
C ALA A 522 19.39 0.34 12.96
N LEU A 523 18.60 -0.02 11.93
CA LEU A 523 18.55 -1.41 11.42
C LEU A 523 19.92 -1.93 11.00
N LEU A 524 20.72 -1.09 10.32
CA LEU A 524 22.08 -1.45 9.93
C LEU A 524 22.98 -1.64 11.17
N GLY A 525 22.79 -0.82 12.21
CA GLY A 525 23.41 -1.01 13.52
C GLY A 525 23.05 -2.37 14.15
N PHE A 526 21.75 -2.69 14.27
CA PHE A 526 21.29 -3.96 14.83
C PHE A 526 21.81 -5.19 14.08
N TRP A 527 22.00 -5.09 12.77
CA TRP A 527 22.51 -6.19 11.93
C TRP A 527 24.03 -6.35 12.01
N LEU A 528 24.79 -5.25 12.09
CA LEU A 528 26.26 -5.28 12.18
C LEU A 528 26.77 -5.50 13.61
N PHE A 529 26.05 -5.02 14.62
CA PHE A 529 26.44 -5.02 16.02
C PHE A 529 25.25 -5.40 16.92
N PRO A 530 24.78 -6.66 16.87
CA PRO A 530 23.80 -7.15 17.84
C PRO A 530 24.38 -7.03 19.25
N LEU A 531 23.59 -6.52 20.19
CA LEU A 531 24.04 -6.13 21.52
C LEU A 531 23.03 -6.56 22.59
N ALA A 532 23.52 -7.24 23.63
CA ALA A 532 22.72 -7.54 24.81
C ALA A 532 22.56 -6.29 25.68
N PRO A 533 21.33 -5.88 26.03
CA PRO A 533 21.07 -4.79 26.97
C PRO A 533 21.39 -5.21 28.42
N PRO A 534 21.57 -4.25 29.36
CA PRO A 534 22.02 -4.53 30.73
C PRO A 534 21.26 -5.65 31.45
N ARG A 535 19.92 -5.63 31.40
CA ARG A 535 19.04 -6.62 32.03
C ARG A 535 19.14 -8.05 31.44
N LEU A 536 19.80 -8.22 30.30
CA LEU A 536 20.06 -9.53 29.69
C LEU A 536 21.50 -10.01 29.90
N MET A 537 22.28 -9.37 30.78
CA MET A 537 23.64 -9.75 31.14
C MET A 537 23.63 -10.55 32.47
N PRO A 538 23.73 -11.90 32.45
CA PRO A 538 23.44 -12.72 33.64
C PRO A 538 24.39 -12.49 34.82
N THR A 539 25.60 -12.00 34.56
CA THR A 539 26.65 -11.79 35.56
C THR A 539 26.73 -10.37 36.12
N LEU A 540 25.86 -9.44 35.66
CA LEU A 540 25.96 -8.00 35.99
C LEU A 540 24.85 -7.47 36.92
N GLY A 541 23.96 -8.32 37.42
CA GLY A 541 23.04 -7.97 38.53
C GLY A 541 21.92 -6.97 38.23
N PHE A 542 21.65 -6.68 36.96
CA PHE A 542 20.57 -5.77 36.53
C PHE A 542 19.17 -6.38 36.70
N VAL A 543 18.19 -5.51 37.01
CA VAL A 543 16.77 -5.88 37.12
C VAL A 543 15.99 -5.27 35.94
N ASP A 544 15.28 -6.09 35.17
CA ASP A 544 14.22 -5.60 34.27
C ASP A 544 13.03 -5.14 35.13
N THR A 545 12.80 -3.83 35.19
CA THR A 545 11.70 -3.25 36.00
C THR A 545 10.34 -3.38 35.31
N VAL A 546 10.33 -3.60 33.99
CA VAL A 546 9.13 -3.60 33.14
C VAL A 546 8.53 -5.01 33.08
N HIS A 547 9.38 -6.05 33.03
CA HIS A 547 8.97 -7.45 32.92
C HIS A 547 9.36 -8.31 34.14
N GLY A 548 10.10 -7.75 35.11
CA GLY A 548 10.55 -8.47 36.30
C GLY A 548 11.80 -9.32 36.07
N VAL A 549 12.30 -9.92 37.16
CA VAL A 549 13.55 -10.70 37.16
C VAL A 549 13.51 -11.81 36.12
N GLN A 550 14.46 -11.79 35.20
CA GLN A 550 14.49 -12.65 34.02
C GLN A 550 15.05 -14.04 34.35
N ASP A 551 14.23 -15.08 34.22
CA ASP A 551 14.70 -16.47 34.20
C ASP A 551 15.41 -16.74 32.87
N PHE A 552 16.75 -16.75 32.87
CA PHE A 552 17.54 -17.00 31.65
C PHE A 552 17.39 -18.41 31.03
N SER A 553 16.65 -19.31 31.68
CA SER A 553 16.26 -20.64 31.15
C SER A 553 14.84 -20.68 30.58
N LYS A 554 13.90 -19.86 31.10
CA LYS A 554 12.52 -19.70 30.64
C LYS A 554 12.05 -18.22 30.74
N PRO A 555 12.63 -17.32 29.94
CA PRO A 555 12.41 -15.89 30.16
C PRO A 555 11.03 -15.44 29.67
N ASP A 556 10.28 -14.76 30.55
CA ASP A 556 9.07 -14.03 30.17
C ASP A 556 9.40 -12.58 29.84
N TYR A 557 8.93 -12.16 28.67
CA TYR A 557 9.15 -10.85 28.09
C TYR A 557 7.84 -10.09 27.83
N GLY A 558 6.69 -10.69 28.11
CA GLY A 558 5.38 -10.14 27.76
C GLY A 558 4.98 -10.30 26.28
N VAL A 559 3.67 -10.29 26.05
CA VAL A 559 3.02 -10.70 24.79
C VAL A 559 3.35 -9.77 23.60
N LEU A 560 3.69 -8.50 23.84
CA LEU A 560 4.07 -7.56 22.79
C LEU A 560 5.54 -7.72 22.35
N THR A 561 6.38 -8.24 23.24
CA THR A 561 7.84 -8.16 23.17
C THR A 561 8.46 -9.47 22.66
N ALA A 562 7.75 -10.60 22.80
CA ALA A 562 8.08 -11.89 22.18
C ALA A 562 8.17 -11.84 20.63
N VAL A 563 7.63 -10.79 20.00
CA VAL A 563 7.70 -10.52 18.54
C VAL A 563 8.92 -9.66 18.18
N THR A 564 9.74 -9.25 19.16
CA THR A 564 10.80 -8.26 18.96
C THR A 564 12.20 -8.85 19.16
N ASN A 565 13.17 -8.44 18.34
CA ASN A 565 14.57 -8.80 18.55
C ASN A 565 15.12 -8.03 19.77
N GLN A 566 15.47 -8.77 20.82
CA GLN A 566 15.89 -8.24 22.13
C GLN A 566 17.39 -7.91 22.18
N TYR A 567 18.20 -8.56 21.33
CA TYR A 567 19.64 -8.31 21.21
C TYR A 567 19.95 -7.16 20.24
N ALA A 568 19.07 -6.15 20.24
CA ALA A 568 19.08 -4.99 19.34
C ALA A 568 19.13 -3.68 20.15
N ALA A 569 20.04 -3.62 21.13
CA ALA A 569 20.15 -2.49 22.05
C ALA A 569 20.83 -1.26 21.39
N MET A 570 21.94 -1.45 20.67
CA MET A 570 22.64 -0.35 19.99
C MET A 570 22.26 -0.24 18.51
N PRO A 571 21.89 0.95 17.99
CA PRO A 571 21.67 2.21 18.70
C PRO A 571 20.24 2.31 19.29
N SER A 572 20.08 3.00 20.42
CA SER A 572 18.77 3.12 21.07
C SER A 572 17.80 3.95 20.23
N LEU A 573 16.82 3.30 19.60
CA LEU A 573 15.74 3.97 18.88
C LEU A 573 14.74 4.67 19.80
N HIS A 574 14.57 4.19 21.03
CA HIS A 574 13.78 4.89 22.06
C HIS A 574 14.30 6.33 22.23
N PHE A 575 15.59 6.46 22.58
CA PHE A 575 16.23 7.77 22.72
C PHE A 575 16.35 8.50 21.37
N GLY A 576 16.66 7.80 20.27
CA GLY A 576 16.76 8.43 18.94
C GLY A 576 15.47 9.11 18.50
N TRP A 577 14.31 8.47 18.66
CA TRP A 577 13.02 9.07 18.32
C TRP A 577 12.65 10.21 19.27
N ALA A 578 12.93 10.08 20.57
CA ALA A 578 12.70 11.15 21.55
C ALA A 578 13.60 12.38 21.28
N LEU A 579 14.86 12.17 20.91
CA LEU A 579 15.80 13.23 20.54
C LEU A 579 15.38 13.93 19.25
N TRP A 580 14.95 13.16 18.24
CA TRP A 580 14.36 13.74 17.02
C TRP A 580 13.13 14.60 17.36
N CYS A 581 12.24 14.15 18.23
CA CYS A 581 11.10 14.93 18.72
C CYS A 581 11.55 16.22 19.41
N GLY A 582 12.54 16.15 20.31
CA GLY A 582 13.08 17.32 20.98
C GLY A 582 13.70 18.33 20.03
N ILE A 583 14.45 17.88 19.02
CA ILE A 583 15.00 18.74 17.95
C ILE A 583 13.87 19.40 17.13
N MET A 584 12.82 18.65 16.76
CA MET A 584 11.66 19.21 16.05
C MET A 584 10.93 20.26 16.90
N ILE A 585 10.70 20.00 18.18
CA ILE A 585 10.02 20.94 19.08
C ILE A 585 10.90 22.19 19.31
N ALA A 586 12.20 22.04 19.53
CA ALA A 586 13.14 23.15 19.72
C ALA A 586 13.24 24.09 18.49
N ILE A 587 13.20 23.53 17.28
CA ILE A 587 13.23 24.27 16.01
C ILE A 587 11.88 24.96 15.72
N MET A 588 10.75 24.33 16.07
CA MET A 588 9.44 24.68 15.52
C MET A 588 8.44 25.28 16.52
N ALA A 589 8.69 25.17 17.82
CA ALA A 589 7.84 25.75 18.84
C ALA A 589 8.17 27.26 19.07
N PRO A 590 7.15 28.14 19.16
CA PRO A 590 7.38 29.59 19.29
C PRO A 590 7.74 30.04 20.71
N ARG A 591 7.39 29.30 21.75
CA ARG A 591 7.56 29.70 23.16
C ARG A 591 8.68 28.89 23.83
N TRP A 592 9.46 29.51 24.71
CA TRP A 592 10.61 28.87 25.37
C TRP A 592 10.21 27.63 26.19
N TRP A 593 9.09 27.69 26.93
CA TRP A 593 8.62 26.56 27.74
C TRP A 593 8.27 25.32 26.90
N MET A 594 7.82 25.51 25.66
CA MET A 594 7.57 24.41 24.74
C MET A 594 8.88 23.74 24.31
N LYS A 595 9.96 24.53 24.16
CA LYS A 595 11.31 24.01 23.85
C LYS A 595 11.91 23.28 25.05
N ALA A 596 11.68 23.80 26.27
CA ALA A 596 12.04 23.11 27.50
C ALA A 596 11.31 21.76 27.62
N LEU A 597 9.99 21.71 27.40
CA LEU A 597 9.22 20.46 27.35
C LEU A 597 9.72 19.50 26.25
N GLY A 598 10.11 20.04 25.10
CA GLY A 598 10.75 19.28 24.01
C GLY A 598 12.11 18.69 24.40
N ALA A 599 12.90 19.38 25.22
CA ALA A 599 14.19 18.88 25.72
C ALA A 599 14.03 17.90 26.90
N LEU A 600 13.00 18.07 27.74
CA LEU A 600 12.66 17.13 28.80
C LEU A 600 12.28 15.74 28.28
N HIS A 601 11.69 15.64 27.09
CA HIS A 601 11.32 14.34 26.52
C HIS A 601 12.51 13.38 26.28
N PRO A 602 13.56 13.72 25.51
CA PRO A 602 14.73 12.86 25.39
C PRO A 602 15.49 12.69 26.70
N LEU A 603 15.45 13.67 27.62
CA LEU A 603 16.04 13.52 28.95
C LEU A 603 15.32 12.41 29.75
N PHE A 604 14.00 12.47 29.86
CA PHE A 604 13.23 11.41 30.52
C PHE A 604 13.35 10.06 29.78
N THR A 605 13.49 10.04 28.46
CA THR A 605 13.75 8.80 27.72
C THR A 605 15.13 8.22 28.02
N VAL A 606 16.22 9.01 28.09
CA VAL A 606 17.54 8.43 28.45
C VAL A 606 17.57 7.95 29.90
N CYS A 607 16.93 8.67 30.84
CA CYS A 607 16.74 8.18 32.20
C CYS A 607 15.94 6.87 32.20
N SER A 608 14.79 6.83 31.53
CA SER A 608 13.89 5.67 31.43
C SER A 608 14.59 4.42 30.90
N ILE A 609 15.34 4.49 29.80
CA ILE A 609 16.00 3.30 29.24
C ILE A 609 17.15 2.77 30.10
N VAL A 610 17.82 3.65 30.85
CA VAL A 610 18.91 3.30 31.76
C VAL A 610 18.37 2.68 33.05
N VAL A 611 17.41 3.34 33.72
CA VAL A 611 16.88 2.86 35.02
C VAL A 611 16.05 1.58 34.89
N THR A 612 15.51 1.29 33.71
CA THR A 612 14.81 0.03 33.41
C THR A 612 15.76 -1.10 32.97
N GLY A 613 17.07 -0.86 32.92
CA GLY A 613 18.08 -1.82 32.42
C GLY A 613 17.92 -2.18 30.94
N ASN A 614 17.17 -1.38 30.16
CA ASN A 614 16.83 -1.70 28.78
C ASN A 614 17.87 -1.27 27.75
N HIS A 615 18.76 -0.33 28.09
CA HIS A 615 19.86 0.15 27.23
C HIS A 615 21.07 0.61 28.05
N TRP A 616 22.24 0.61 27.41
CA TRP A 616 23.48 1.24 27.89
C TRP A 616 23.50 2.74 27.58
N VAL A 617 24.31 3.54 28.28
CA VAL A 617 24.49 4.97 27.99
C VAL A 617 25.09 5.18 26.58
N LEU A 618 26.00 4.32 26.14
CA LEU A 618 26.53 4.34 24.77
C LEU A 618 25.48 3.96 23.70
N ASP A 619 24.39 3.26 24.04
CA ASP A 619 23.28 3.06 23.10
C ASP A 619 22.57 4.38 22.79
N ALA A 620 22.45 5.25 23.79
CA ALA A 620 21.87 6.60 23.62
C ALA A 620 22.81 7.49 22.79
N VAL A 621 24.13 7.37 22.96
CA VAL A 621 25.13 8.02 22.08
C VAL A 621 24.99 7.51 20.65
N GLY A 622 24.86 6.20 20.45
CA GLY A 622 24.55 5.59 19.14
C GLY A 622 23.23 6.15 18.55
N GLY A 623 22.20 6.30 19.38
CA GLY A 623 20.92 6.92 19.03
C GLY A 623 21.08 8.37 18.53
N ALA A 624 21.89 9.17 19.23
CA ALA A 624 22.24 10.53 18.80
C ALA A 624 22.97 10.56 17.46
N LEU A 625 23.93 9.64 17.25
CA LEU A 625 24.71 9.54 16.01
C LEU A 625 23.83 9.18 14.80
N VAL A 626 22.89 8.23 14.91
CA VAL A 626 21.98 7.90 13.80
C VAL A 626 20.95 9.01 13.53
N VAL A 627 20.49 9.74 14.55
CA VAL A 627 19.61 10.91 14.37
C VAL A 627 20.36 12.06 13.68
N GLY A 628 21.56 12.39 14.15
CA GLY A 628 22.42 13.41 13.54
C GLY A 628 22.76 13.07 12.09
N THR A 629 23.09 11.80 11.81
CA THR A 629 23.35 11.30 10.46
C THR A 629 22.07 11.31 9.60
N GLY A 630 20.90 10.98 10.15
CA GLY A 630 19.61 11.08 9.46
C GLY A 630 19.28 12.52 9.03
N PHE A 631 19.56 13.51 9.87
CA PHE A 631 19.47 14.93 9.50
C PHE A 631 20.54 15.33 8.47
N GLY A 632 21.78 14.86 8.62
CA GLY A 632 22.88 15.08 7.68
C GLY A 632 22.56 14.57 6.28
N LEU A 633 22.15 13.31 6.15
CA LEU A 633 21.70 12.71 4.89
C LEU A 633 20.49 13.46 4.32
N THR A 634 19.51 13.84 5.15
CA THR A 634 18.37 14.64 4.67
C THR A 634 18.81 15.99 4.11
N TYR A 635 19.81 16.64 4.72
CA TYR A 635 20.42 17.86 4.21
C TYR A 635 21.20 17.63 2.90
N LEU A 636 21.94 16.54 2.76
CA LEU A 636 22.66 16.19 1.52
C LEU A 636 21.71 15.88 0.37
N LEU A 637 20.62 15.18 0.63
CA LEU A 637 19.59 14.84 -0.36
C LEU A 637 18.77 16.08 -0.76
N SER A 638 18.21 16.81 0.22
CA SER A 638 17.16 17.82 0.01
C SER A 638 17.60 19.27 0.26
N GLY A 639 18.81 19.51 0.76
CA GLY A 639 19.29 20.83 1.19
C GLY A 639 18.69 21.29 2.53
N PRO A 640 18.85 22.59 2.87
CA PRO A 640 18.29 23.16 4.09
C PRO A 640 16.76 23.16 4.11
N ARG A 641 16.17 23.28 5.30
CA ARG A 641 14.72 23.47 5.50
C ARG A 641 14.19 24.63 4.65
N SER A 642 12.98 24.48 4.10
CA SER A 642 12.34 25.53 3.30
C SER A 642 11.51 26.43 4.21
N THR A 643 11.93 27.69 4.39
CA THR A 643 11.26 28.66 5.27
C THR A 643 10.07 29.39 4.61
N HIS A 644 9.94 29.33 3.28
CA HIS A 644 8.91 30.06 2.54
C HIS A 644 7.49 29.56 2.86
N PRO A 645 6.56 30.43 3.34
CA PRO A 645 5.14 30.15 3.38
C PRO A 645 4.53 30.06 1.98
N VAL A 646 3.37 29.40 1.84
CA VAL A 646 2.62 29.36 0.58
C VAL A 646 1.69 30.58 0.50
N GLU A 647 2.22 31.71 0.04
CA GLU A 647 1.47 32.96 -0.13
C GLU A 647 0.43 32.89 -1.28
N GLY A 648 0.63 31.96 -2.23
CA GLY A 648 -0.15 31.86 -3.47
C GLY A 648 -1.61 31.41 -3.34
N ALA A 649 -2.10 31.09 -2.15
CA ALA A 649 -3.49 30.62 -1.93
C ALA A 649 -4.46 31.77 -1.62
N ALA A 650 -4.17 32.58 -0.60
CA ALA A 650 -5.07 33.65 -0.15
C ALA A 650 -5.15 34.83 -1.12
N GLY A 651 -4.02 35.20 -1.74
CA GLY A 651 -3.97 36.32 -2.70
C GLY A 651 -4.83 36.08 -3.94
N ARG A 652 -4.86 34.86 -4.48
CA ARG A 652 -5.65 34.52 -5.68
C ARG A 652 -7.16 34.56 -5.41
N ALA A 653 -7.61 34.19 -4.21
CA ALA A 653 -9.02 34.30 -3.82
C ALA A 653 -9.47 35.78 -3.74
N ARG A 654 -8.65 36.65 -3.15
CA ARG A 654 -8.92 38.11 -3.12
C ARG A 654 -8.88 38.74 -4.51
N GLY A 655 -7.91 38.36 -5.35
CA GLY A 655 -7.82 38.85 -6.73
C GLY A 655 -9.04 38.49 -7.58
N ALA A 656 -9.53 37.25 -7.49
CA ALA A 656 -10.74 36.81 -8.19
C ALA A 656 -12.01 37.54 -7.69
N GLY A 657 -12.13 37.77 -6.37
CA GLY A 657 -13.23 38.52 -5.79
C GLY A 657 -13.24 40.00 -6.20
N GLY A 658 -12.08 40.66 -6.23
CA GLY A 658 -11.96 42.06 -6.62
C GLY A 658 -12.36 42.33 -8.08
N VAL A 659 -11.97 41.44 -9.00
CA VAL A 659 -12.34 41.56 -10.43
C VAL A 659 -13.84 41.36 -10.67
N LEU A 660 -14.50 40.50 -9.87
CA LEU A 660 -15.95 40.34 -9.92
C LEU A 660 -16.71 41.52 -9.30
N ALA A 661 -16.18 42.10 -8.21
CA ALA A 661 -16.78 43.29 -7.58
C ALA A 661 -16.70 44.54 -8.48
N ALA A 662 -15.56 44.76 -9.15
CA ALA A 662 -15.35 45.89 -10.06
C ALA A 662 -16.22 45.84 -11.34
N ALA A 663 -16.77 44.67 -11.68
CA ALA A 663 -17.68 44.49 -12.82
C ALA A 663 -19.17 44.66 -12.47
N GLY A 664 -19.51 44.92 -11.20
CA GLY A 664 -20.88 44.90 -10.69
C GLY A 664 -21.54 46.26 -10.40
N VAL A 665 -20.85 47.39 -10.62
CA VAL A 665 -21.36 48.73 -10.29
C VAL A 665 -21.19 49.67 -11.49
N GLY A 666 -22.24 49.80 -12.30
CA GLY A 666 -22.22 50.65 -13.50
C GLY A 666 -23.53 50.67 -14.26
N GLY A 667 -24.45 51.55 -13.84
CA GLY A 667 -25.54 52.12 -14.65
C GLY A 667 -26.53 51.17 -15.35
N ALA A 668 -27.76 51.09 -14.83
CA ALA A 668 -28.92 50.67 -15.62
C ALA A 668 -29.64 51.91 -16.15
N THR A 669 -29.87 52.02 -17.47
CA THR A 669 -30.80 53.01 -18.05
C THR A 669 -31.27 52.58 -19.45
N GLU A 670 -32.53 52.15 -19.51
CA GLU A 670 -33.53 52.24 -20.59
C GLU A 670 -33.28 51.90 -22.08
N ALA A 671 -34.43 51.65 -22.74
CA ALA A 671 -34.73 51.71 -24.17
C ALA A 671 -34.33 50.54 -25.09
N ALA A 672 -35.24 50.24 -26.02
CA ALA A 672 -35.14 49.17 -27.02
C ALA A 672 -34.72 49.71 -28.39
N GLY A 673 -34.10 48.88 -29.24
CA GLY A 673 -33.75 49.28 -30.61
C GLY A 673 -33.02 48.21 -31.44
N THR A 674 -33.72 47.68 -32.44
CA THR A 674 -33.27 47.25 -33.78
C THR A 674 -31.77 47.11 -34.15
N SER A 675 -31.50 45.96 -34.81
CA SER A 675 -30.67 45.78 -36.03
C SER A 675 -29.14 46.00 -36.07
N ASP A 676 -28.46 44.92 -36.50
CA ASP A 676 -27.44 44.84 -37.57
C ASP A 676 -25.93 45.18 -37.42
N THR A 677 -25.15 44.24 -37.97
CA THR A 677 -23.89 44.39 -38.76
C THR A 677 -22.49 44.70 -38.14
N VAL A 678 -21.58 43.71 -38.35
CA VAL A 678 -20.28 43.84 -39.08
C VAL A 678 -18.99 44.39 -38.39
N ARG A 679 -17.93 43.53 -38.43
CA ARG A 679 -16.45 43.77 -38.42
C ARG A 679 -15.76 44.43 -37.20
N GLY A 680 -14.52 43.96 -36.94
CA GLY A 680 -13.41 44.72 -36.32
C GLY A 680 -12.35 45.07 -37.39
N PRO A 681 -11.03 45.16 -37.10
CA PRO A 681 -10.29 44.94 -35.84
C PRO A 681 -9.21 46.06 -35.56
N ALA A 682 -8.14 45.72 -34.81
CA ALA A 682 -6.81 46.41 -34.74
C ALA A 682 -6.72 47.78 -33.98
N THR A 683 -5.57 48.33 -33.52
CA THR A 683 -4.22 47.83 -33.08
C THR A 683 -3.40 48.93 -32.36
N ARG A 684 -2.82 48.64 -31.17
CA ARG A 684 -1.53 49.22 -30.61
C ARG A 684 -1.45 50.78 -30.42
N PRO A 685 -0.31 51.37 -29.96
CA PRO A 685 0.54 51.03 -28.79
C PRO A 685 0.98 52.25 -27.90
N ALA A 686 1.61 51.95 -26.75
CA ALA A 686 2.71 52.69 -26.06
C ALA A 686 2.54 54.14 -25.53
N GLY A 687 3.07 54.39 -24.32
CA GLY A 687 3.25 55.71 -23.71
C GLY A 687 3.81 55.64 -22.26
N ALA A 688 4.61 56.63 -21.85
CA ALA A 688 5.23 56.82 -20.52
C ALA A 688 5.45 58.35 -20.31
N PRO A 689 6.00 58.91 -19.18
CA PRO A 689 6.53 58.27 -17.96
C PRO A 689 6.10 58.97 -16.62
N VAL A 690 6.88 58.69 -15.57
CA VAL A 690 6.91 59.21 -14.17
C VAL A 690 7.14 60.74 -14.08
N PRO A 691 6.55 61.49 -13.10
CA PRO A 691 7.35 62.02 -11.96
C PRO A 691 6.65 62.16 -10.57
N GLU A 692 7.45 61.87 -9.52
CA GLU A 692 7.62 62.58 -8.22
C GLU A 692 6.45 62.77 -7.19
N GLY A 693 6.82 63.20 -5.96
CA GLY A 693 5.99 63.24 -4.74
C GLY A 693 5.73 64.68 -4.22
N PRO A 694 5.73 64.98 -2.89
CA PRO A 694 6.10 64.19 -1.72
C PRO A 694 5.01 64.14 -0.61
N ALA A 695 5.41 64.04 0.67
CA ALA A 695 4.56 63.71 1.83
C ALA A 695 4.01 64.91 2.63
N THR A 696 2.99 64.64 3.48
CA THR A 696 2.74 65.33 4.76
C THR A 696 1.98 64.40 5.72
N ALA A 697 1.93 64.73 7.03
CA ALA A 697 1.34 63.89 8.08
C ALA A 697 0.38 64.66 8.99
N VAL A 698 -0.53 63.95 9.67
CA VAL A 698 -1.39 64.47 10.76
C VAL A 698 -1.48 63.44 11.89
N GLN A 699 -1.45 63.91 13.14
CA GLN A 699 -1.68 63.12 14.37
C GLN A 699 -2.97 63.58 15.07
N ALA A 700 -3.69 62.66 15.72
CA ALA A 700 -4.53 62.93 16.90
C ALA A 700 -4.95 61.61 17.59
N ALA A 701 -5.34 61.70 18.86
CA ALA A 701 -5.89 60.64 19.73
C ALA A 701 -7.06 61.26 20.56
N PRO A 702 -7.64 60.67 21.64
CA PRO A 702 -7.53 59.32 22.23
C PRO A 702 -8.92 58.65 22.49
N ALA A 703 -9.03 57.74 23.47
CA ALA A 703 -10.25 56.99 23.84
C ALA A 703 -11.14 57.70 24.90
N PRO A 704 -12.34 57.14 25.22
CA PRO A 704 -12.49 56.45 26.52
C PRO A 704 -13.43 55.20 26.49
N ALA A 705 -13.69 54.61 27.67
CA ALA A 705 -14.66 53.52 27.95
C ALA A 705 -15.86 54.01 28.81
N PRO A 706 -16.90 53.18 29.05
CA PRO A 706 -17.24 52.83 30.45
C PRO A 706 -17.93 51.44 30.69
N GLU A 707 -18.29 51.24 31.96
CA GLU A 707 -19.04 50.17 32.68
C GLU A 707 -20.59 50.19 32.44
N ALA A 708 -21.50 49.40 33.04
CA ALA A 708 -21.60 48.00 33.53
C ALA A 708 -23.06 47.72 34.06
N VAL A 709 -23.27 46.64 34.85
CA VAL A 709 -24.44 46.31 35.74
C VAL A 709 -25.68 45.58 35.14
N GLY A 710 -26.17 44.54 35.83
CA GLY A 710 -27.55 44.01 35.73
C GLY A 710 -27.78 42.49 35.98
N GLU A 711 -28.29 42.10 37.16
CA GLU A 711 -28.80 40.74 37.53
C GLU A 711 -29.93 40.88 38.59
N PRO A 712 -30.84 39.89 38.85
CA PRO A 712 -30.56 38.87 39.88
C PRO A 712 -31.33 37.49 39.86
N ALA A 713 -30.69 36.46 40.44
CA ALA A 713 -31.17 35.42 41.39
C ALA A 713 -32.44 34.51 41.23
N ALA A 714 -32.26 33.19 41.46
CA ALA A 714 -33.07 32.28 42.32
C ALA A 714 -32.43 30.86 42.53
N ASN A 715 -32.67 30.17 43.65
CA ASN A 715 -32.10 28.85 44.07
C ASN A 715 -32.87 28.33 45.34
N PRO A 716 -32.66 27.13 45.99
CA PRO A 716 -31.98 25.83 45.70
C PRO A 716 -33.03 24.65 45.74
N PRO A 717 -32.92 23.40 46.34
CA PRO A 717 -31.86 22.57 46.98
C PRO A 717 -31.82 21.06 46.53
N ALA A 718 -31.50 20.11 47.44
CA ALA A 718 -31.28 18.63 47.27
C ALA A 718 -31.46 17.88 48.64
N PRO A 719 -31.15 16.56 48.87
CA PRO A 719 -30.70 15.43 48.03
C PRO A 719 -31.76 14.27 48.01
N PRO A 720 -31.65 12.96 48.48
CA PRO A 720 -30.62 12.13 49.17
C PRO A 720 -30.10 10.91 48.32
N ALA A 721 -29.81 9.72 48.92
CA ALA A 721 -29.10 8.58 48.27
C ALA A 721 -29.40 7.15 48.80
N ARG A 722 -29.18 6.10 47.97
CA ARG A 722 -28.96 4.63 48.22
C ARG A 722 -28.98 3.87 46.85
N ALA A 723 -28.47 2.64 46.61
CA ALA A 723 -27.73 1.62 47.37
C ALA A 723 -26.83 0.76 46.41
N ALA A 724 -26.12 -0.26 46.92
CA ALA A 724 -25.30 -1.22 46.16
C ALA A 724 -26.10 -2.42 45.58
N PRO A 725 -25.45 -3.37 44.87
CA PRO A 725 -25.13 -4.65 45.53
C PRO A 725 -23.77 -5.29 45.13
N ALA A 726 -23.44 -6.41 45.78
CA ALA A 726 -22.29 -7.28 45.47
C ALA A 726 -22.66 -8.76 45.62
N GLU A 727 -21.98 -9.63 44.85
CA GLU A 727 -21.78 -11.10 45.00
C GLU A 727 -22.99 -12.05 45.18
N GLY A 728 -22.86 -13.31 44.73
CA GLY A 728 -23.88 -14.36 44.93
C GLY A 728 -23.89 -15.49 43.89
N SER A 729 -23.07 -16.52 44.08
CA SER A 729 -22.91 -17.67 43.19
C SER A 729 -24.05 -18.70 43.22
N VAL A 730 -24.36 -19.33 42.08
CA VAL A 730 -24.84 -20.74 42.02
C VAL A 730 -24.15 -21.48 40.85
N THR A 731 -23.83 -22.75 41.07
CA THR A 731 -23.09 -23.65 40.16
C THR A 731 -23.97 -24.34 39.11
N SER A 732 -23.40 -24.60 37.92
CA SER A 732 -23.58 -25.90 37.24
C SER A 732 -22.39 -26.18 36.30
N ALA A 733 -22.04 -27.45 36.09
CA ALA A 733 -20.80 -27.85 35.41
C ALA A 733 -21.05 -28.60 34.10
N ARG A 734 -20.20 -28.37 33.09
CA ARG A 734 -19.95 -29.31 31.98
C ARG A 734 -18.62 -29.03 31.28
N THR A 735 -17.62 -29.86 31.55
CA THR A 735 -16.36 -29.94 30.82
C THR A 735 -16.46 -30.88 29.62
N PRO A 736 -15.95 -30.51 28.44
CA PRO A 736 -15.43 -31.45 27.44
C PRO A 736 -13.98 -31.83 27.77
N SER A 737 -13.58 -33.06 27.48
CA SER A 737 -12.23 -33.60 27.75
C SER A 737 -11.18 -33.18 26.71
N ALA A 738 -9.92 -33.11 27.13
CA ALA A 738 -8.76 -33.09 26.24
C ALA A 738 -8.45 -34.53 25.72
N PRO A 739 -7.85 -34.68 24.53
CA PRO A 739 -7.54 -36.00 23.97
C PRO A 739 -6.21 -36.58 24.51
N GLU A 740 -6.18 -37.89 24.74
CA GLU A 740 -4.96 -38.64 25.07
C GLU A 740 -4.07 -38.87 23.82
N PRO A 741 -2.73 -38.94 23.99
CA PRO A 741 -1.83 -39.32 22.91
C PRO A 741 -1.84 -40.83 22.66
N ARG A 742 -2.12 -41.25 21.42
CA ARG A 742 -2.01 -42.67 21.02
C ARG A 742 -0.56 -43.06 20.73
N SER A 743 -0.05 -44.04 21.46
CA SER A 743 1.20 -44.75 21.16
C SER A 743 0.96 -45.96 20.25
N SER A 744 1.86 -46.21 19.29
CA SER A 744 1.99 -47.48 18.56
C SER A 744 3.39 -47.62 17.92
N PRO A 745 3.85 -48.84 17.58
CA PRO A 745 5.27 -49.20 17.67
C PRO A 745 6.04 -49.15 16.33
N PRO A 746 7.39 -49.30 16.33
CA PRO A 746 8.23 -49.01 15.17
C PRO A 746 8.37 -50.17 14.17
N ARG A 747 8.58 -49.80 12.90
CA ARG A 747 9.34 -50.52 11.87
C ARG A 747 9.84 -49.54 10.81
#